data_AF-A0A1V3XS25-F1
#
_entry.id   AF-A0A1V3XS25-F1
#
_cell.length_a   1.000
_cell.length_b   1.000
_cell.length_c   1.000
_cell.angle_alpha   90.00
_cell.angle_beta   90.00
_cell.angle_gamma   90.00
#
_symmetry.space_group_name_H-M   'P 1'
#
loop_
_entity.id
_entity.type
_entity.pdbx_description
1 polymer ?
#
loop_
_entity_poly.entity_id
_entity_poly.type
_entity_poly.pdbx_seq_one_letter_code
_entity_poly.pdbx_strand_id
1 'polypeptide(L)'
;MLPLDNHTQLTTQLIRNGDSGIRVEIYSRSPNGDFRRHATARVEQVPRDTARTRPEAHRSSTTATVSPADFYALLRQTGQHHGPAFAALSRISRMSDGSAETEIALPDEAPRHPGYRLHPAMLDAALQSLGAAIPDGEVAGSAEASYLPVSFDKVRVYRDIGRHVTCRAQLTNLDGGAGKLGNVVLIDDAGQVAAEIGGIYLRRVERRAVPLPLAQKIFDAEWVESPITVETGPQAGCETAPGSWLVLTDATADGRTRLMADQFIERWRSPVRRVLTADLGDEPAVLAAFAETAGDPDHPPVGLVVFVGGVSTGLDDGLVAARDRVWSITTVVRAVVGTWHGRSPRLWLVTGGGLAVHDDDPGAPATASLKGLVRALAFEHPDMRATLVDLDGMPDPLAALTAELGDSGNDDVIAWRGDRRFVERLSRATFDAQAGHPVVRPGASYVVTGGLGGLGLVVAKWLVDRGAGRVVLNGRSEPTDDQRKALAALEARADIVVVRGDVAAPGVAESLIEAAGQAGAELRGVVHAAAVIEDSLVFSMSRDTLERVWAPKAAGALRMHHAAEGCQLDWWLGFSSVASLLGSPGQAAYACASAWLDALVTWRRASGLPAAVINWGPWSEVGVAQALVGSVLDTITPAEGIEALDSLLAAGRPAPASQGCVPTGL
;
A
#
# COMPACT_ATOMS: atom_id res chain seq x y z
N MET A 1 20.56 8.12 5.31
CA MET A 1 20.16 8.36 6.71
C MET A 1 20.48 7.12 7.53
N LEU A 2 20.75 7.28 8.82
CA LEU A 2 20.98 6.18 9.76
C LEU A 2 19.61 5.60 10.16
N PRO A 3 19.27 4.36 9.79
CA PRO A 3 18.10 3.70 10.34
C PRO A 3 18.31 3.47 11.83
N LEU A 4 17.31 3.80 12.64
CA LEU A 4 17.33 3.58 14.08
C LEU A 4 16.48 2.36 14.43
N ASP A 5 17.02 1.51 15.28
CA ASP A 5 16.34 0.44 15.99
C ASP A 5 16.39 0.72 17.50
N ASN A 6 15.87 -0.19 18.33
CA ASN A 6 15.89 -0.02 19.78
C ASN A 6 17.33 0.15 20.34
N HIS A 7 18.36 -0.35 19.64
CA HIS A 7 19.75 -0.39 20.09
C HIS A 7 20.75 -0.15 18.94
N THR A 8 20.75 1.07 18.38
CA THR A 8 21.60 1.34 17.22
C THR A 8 23.03 1.58 17.65
N GLN A 9 23.92 0.62 17.37
CA GLN A 9 25.33 0.75 17.73
C GLN A 9 26.05 1.68 16.75
N LEU A 10 26.65 2.75 17.29
CA LEU A 10 27.55 3.64 16.57
C LEU A 10 28.99 3.45 17.02
N THR A 11 29.91 3.44 16.06
CA THR A 11 31.36 3.37 16.29
C THR A 11 32.01 4.65 15.79
N THR A 12 32.78 5.31 16.65
CA THR A 12 33.58 6.49 16.29
C THR A 12 35.05 6.11 16.21
N GLN A 13 35.67 6.37 15.07
CA GLN A 13 37.09 6.16 14.83
C GLN A 13 37.82 7.50 14.83
N LEU A 14 38.92 7.59 15.58
CA LEU A 14 39.82 8.74 15.62
C LEU A 14 41.13 8.37 14.92
N ILE A 15 41.44 9.05 13.82
CA ILE A 15 42.63 8.81 13.00
C ILE A 15 43.56 10.01 13.14
N ARG A 16 44.75 9.79 13.69
CA ARG A 16 45.78 10.82 13.84
C ARG A 16 46.69 10.82 12.61
N ASN A 17 46.66 11.92 11.86
CA ASN A 17 47.64 12.19 10.81
C ASN A 17 48.67 13.17 11.41
N GLY A 18 49.95 13.07 11.04
CA GLY A 18 51.01 13.95 11.58
C GLY A 18 50.69 15.45 11.56
N ASP A 19 51.31 16.17 12.51
CA ASP A 19 51.12 17.56 12.95
C ASP A 19 49.72 18.19 12.84
N SER A 20 49.05 18.18 14.01
CA SER A 20 47.95 19.02 14.51
C SER A 20 46.48 18.69 14.16
N GLY A 21 46.21 17.74 13.26
CA GLY A 21 44.82 17.37 12.89
C GLY A 21 44.40 15.95 13.29
N ILE A 22 43.19 15.80 13.85
CA ILE A 22 42.53 14.50 14.06
C ILE A 22 41.39 14.35 13.06
N ARG A 23 41.37 13.29 12.27
CA ARG A 23 40.20 12.91 11.47
C ARG A 23 39.28 12.03 12.31
N VAL A 24 37.99 12.32 12.26
CA VAL A 24 36.94 11.59 12.96
C VAL A 24 36.02 10.97 11.93
N GLU A 25 35.74 9.67 12.07
CA GLU A 25 34.77 8.98 11.23
C GLU A 25 33.74 8.25 12.11
N ILE A 26 32.48 8.26 11.71
CA ILE A 26 31.37 7.63 12.44
C ILE A 26 30.74 6.57 11.57
N TYR A 27 30.57 5.37 12.11
CA TYR A 27 30.04 4.19 11.43
C TYR A 27 28.88 3.57 12.21
N SER A 28 27.99 2.87 11.50
CA SER A 28 27.12 1.84 12.08
C SER A 28 27.44 0.49 11.43
N ARG A 29 27.02 -0.59 12.10
CA ARG A 29 27.08 -1.95 11.55
C ARG A 29 25.69 -2.36 11.08
N SER A 30 25.57 -2.91 9.87
CA SER A 30 24.31 -3.46 9.36
C SER A 30 24.01 -4.83 9.99
N PRO A 31 22.75 -5.32 9.94
CA PRO A 31 22.41 -6.67 10.36
C PRO A 31 23.21 -7.76 9.65
N ASN A 32 23.61 -7.51 8.39
CA ASN A 32 24.39 -8.42 7.56
C ASN A 32 25.90 -8.37 7.89
N GLY A 33 26.31 -7.52 8.84
CA GLY A 33 27.68 -7.42 9.33
C GLY A 33 28.53 -6.31 8.70
N ASP A 34 28.03 -5.60 7.67
CA ASP A 34 28.76 -4.57 6.93
C ASP A 34 28.86 -3.24 7.70
N PHE A 35 29.95 -2.50 7.50
CA PHE A 35 30.10 -1.15 8.06
C PHE A 35 29.62 -0.07 7.09
N ARG A 36 28.74 0.80 7.58
CA ARG A 36 28.28 1.99 6.86
C ARG A 36 28.81 3.25 7.53
N ARG A 37 29.58 4.06 6.79
CA ARG A 37 30.05 5.37 7.26
C ARG A 37 28.92 6.40 7.15
N HIS A 38 28.69 7.17 8.23
CA HIS A 38 27.65 8.20 8.32
C HIS A 38 28.20 9.62 8.30
N ALA A 39 29.35 9.84 8.93
CA ALA A 39 29.96 11.17 9.00
C ALA A 39 31.49 11.08 8.99
N THR A 40 32.12 12.14 8.48
CA THR A 40 33.55 12.40 8.57
C THR A 40 33.77 13.85 8.98
N ALA A 41 34.74 14.10 9.84
CA ALA A 41 35.12 15.45 10.28
C ALA A 41 36.63 15.55 10.50
N ARG A 42 37.14 16.78 10.53
CA ARG A 42 38.48 17.10 10.99
C ARG A 42 38.39 17.97 12.24
N VAL A 43 39.17 17.62 13.25
CA VAL A 43 39.32 18.38 14.48
C VAL A 43 40.70 18.99 14.48
N GLU A 44 40.74 20.30 14.61
CA GLU A 44 41.97 21.10 14.68
C GLU A 44 41.95 21.92 15.97
N GLN A 45 43.11 22.00 16.64
CA GLN A 45 43.25 22.86 17.80
C GLN A 45 43.59 24.28 17.32
N VAL A 46 42.68 25.22 17.57
CA VAL A 46 42.90 26.64 17.30
C VAL A 46 43.22 27.36 18.61
N PRO A 47 44.15 28.33 18.64
CA PRO A 47 44.38 29.16 19.82
C PRO A 47 43.07 29.78 20.33
N ARG A 48 42.92 29.86 21.66
CA ARG A 48 41.72 30.48 22.27
C ARG A 48 41.67 31.96 21.90
N ASP A 49 40.81 32.30 20.96
CA ASP A 49 40.53 33.69 20.57
C ASP A 49 39.68 34.36 21.66
N THR A 50 40.11 35.51 22.16
CA THR A 50 39.39 36.26 23.21
C THR A 50 38.33 37.14 22.57
N ALA A 51 37.07 36.80 22.86
CA ALA A 51 35.87 37.63 22.65
C ALA A 51 35.60 38.12 21.22
N ARG A 52 34.79 37.36 20.47
CA ARG A 52 34.04 37.94 19.35
C ARG A 52 32.88 38.76 19.88
N THR A 53 32.98 40.07 19.73
CA THR A 53 31.83 40.97 19.91
C THR A 53 30.79 40.70 18.82
N ARG A 54 29.51 40.80 19.21
CA ARG A 54 28.33 40.66 18.34
C ARG A 54 28.60 41.32 16.98
N PRO A 55 28.38 40.64 15.83
CA PRO A 55 28.39 41.32 14.54
C PRO A 55 27.46 42.53 14.63
N GLU A 56 27.93 43.73 14.29
CA GLU A 56 27.13 44.94 14.36
C GLU A 56 25.76 44.67 13.73
N ALA A 57 24.70 44.94 14.49
CA ALA A 57 23.35 44.84 13.98
C ALA A 57 23.23 45.83 12.81
N HIS A 58 23.41 45.33 11.59
CA HIS A 58 22.85 45.99 10.42
C HIS A 58 21.39 46.27 10.77
N ARG A 59 20.93 47.49 10.52
CA ARG A 59 19.57 47.97 10.82
C ARG A 59 18.55 47.23 9.94
N SER A 60 18.41 45.92 10.12
CA SER A 60 17.33 45.13 9.52
C SER A 60 16.13 45.18 10.47
N SER A 61 14.97 45.47 9.91
CA SER A 61 13.71 45.43 10.63
C SER A 61 13.09 44.04 10.50
N THR A 62 12.35 43.63 11.52
CA THR A 62 11.52 42.43 11.44
C THR A 62 10.45 42.63 10.38
N THR A 63 10.39 41.72 9.41
CA THR A 63 9.40 41.73 8.33
C THR A 63 8.20 40.87 8.67
N ALA A 64 8.40 39.76 9.38
CA ALA A 64 7.34 38.86 9.81
C ALA A 64 7.71 38.14 11.11
N THR A 65 6.71 37.87 11.93
CA THR A 65 6.81 36.93 13.06
C THR A 65 6.12 35.64 12.65
N VAL A 66 6.80 34.50 12.82
CA VAL A 66 6.28 33.18 12.45
C VAL A 66 5.95 32.41 13.73
N SER A 67 4.77 31.79 13.77
CA SER A 67 4.39 30.90 14.86
C SER A 67 5.26 29.64 14.82
N PRO A 68 5.93 29.24 15.91
CA PRO A 68 6.66 27.98 15.95
C PRO A 68 5.77 26.76 15.64
N ALA A 69 4.51 26.77 16.08
CA ALA A 69 3.57 25.70 15.81
C ALA A 69 3.30 25.53 14.30
N ASP A 70 3.11 26.65 13.59
CA ASP A 70 2.87 26.65 12.15
C ASP A 70 4.13 26.23 11.38
N PHE A 71 5.30 26.70 11.84
CA PHE A 71 6.59 26.29 11.29
C PHE A 71 6.80 24.77 11.41
N TYR A 72 6.56 24.19 12.58
CA TYR A 72 6.67 22.74 12.77
C TYR A 72 5.56 21.96 12.05
N ALA A 73 4.37 22.53 11.85
CA ALA A 73 3.35 21.92 10.99
C ALA A 73 3.82 21.85 9.53
N LEU A 74 4.43 22.92 9.02
CA LEU A 74 4.99 22.98 7.67
C LEU A 74 6.16 22.02 7.47
N LEU A 75 7.09 21.94 8.44
CA LEU A 75 8.18 20.95 8.41
C LEU A 75 7.64 19.51 8.37
N ARG A 76 6.59 19.20 9.13
CA ARG A 76 5.95 17.87 9.10
C ARG A 76 5.32 17.55 7.75
N GLN A 77 4.70 18.52 7.08
CA GLN A 77 4.16 18.32 5.73
C GLN A 77 5.25 17.92 4.72
N THR A 78 6.47 18.46 4.88
CA THR A 78 7.64 18.11 4.05
C THR A 78 8.42 16.88 4.55
N GLY A 79 7.86 16.13 5.52
CA GLY A 79 8.43 14.88 6.04
C GLY A 79 9.46 15.03 7.17
N GLN A 80 9.65 16.24 7.72
CA GLN A 80 10.56 16.47 8.84
C GLN A 80 9.81 16.48 10.18
N HIS A 81 9.87 15.36 10.89
CA HIS A 81 9.21 15.19 12.19
C HIS A 81 10.18 15.45 13.33
N HIS A 82 9.89 16.49 14.12
CA HIS A 82 10.64 16.83 15.33
C HIS A 82 9.79 16.47 16.55
N GLY A 83 10.29 15.53 17.37
CA GLY A 83 9.66 15.18 18.63
C GLY A 83 9.79 16.29 19.69
N PRO A 84 9.17 16.13 20.88
CA PRO A 84 9.16 17.16 21.92
C PRO A 84 10.55 17.71 22.25
N ALA A 85 11.56 16.85 22.37
CA ALA A 85 12.94 17.26 22.68
C ALA A 85 13.62 18.12 21.60
N PHE A 86 13.15 18.07 20.35
CA PHE A 86 13.73 18.78 19.19
C PHE A 86 12.87 19.95 18.70
N ALA A 87 11.70 20.16 19.29
CA ALA A 87 10.81 21.29 19.01
C ALA A 87 11.14 22.51 19.91
N ALA A 88 12.38 22.98 19.87
CA ALA A 88 12.93 23.95 20.83
C ALA A 88 12.83 25.43 20.40
N LEU A 89 12.30 25.72 19.20
CA LEU A 89 12.08 27.11 18.76
C LEU A 89 10.89 27.72 19.49
N SER A 90 11.13 28.79 20.25
CA SER A 90 10.12 29.49 21.05
C SER A 90 9.65 30.80 20.41
N ARG A 91 10.51 31.47 19.64
CA ARG A 91 10.19 32.66 18.85
C ARG A 91 10.90 32.62 17.51
N ILE A 92 10.22 33.04 16.45
CA ILE A 92 10.77 33.12 15.09
C ILE A 92 10.45 34.49 14.49
N SER A 93 11.49 35.21 14.08
CA SER A 93 11.39 36.53 13.45
C SER A 93 12.20 36.53 12.15
N ARG A 94 11.52 36.80 11.03
CA ARG A 94 12.18 37.00 9.73
C ARG A 94 12.60 38.45 9.58
N MET A 95 13.77 38.65 9.00
CA MET A 95 14.41 39.95 8.86
C MET A 95 14.36 40.42 7.41
N SER A 96 14.41 41.74 7.19
CA SER A 96 14.37 42.36 5.86
C SER A 96 15.57 42.03 4.96
N ASP A 97 16.67 41.55 5.55
CA ASP A 97 17.89 41.14 4.85
C ASP A 97 17.88 39.65 4.42
N GLY A 98 16.74 38.96 4.59
CA GLY A 98 16.60 37.54 4.29
C GLY A 98 17.17 36.60 5.37
N SER A 99 17.62 37.14 6.50
CA SER A 99 18.01 36.35 7.68
C SER A 99 16.80 36.05 8.59
N ALA A 100 16.98 35.13 9.54
CA ALA A 100 16.04 34.88 10.63
C ALA A 100 16.74 35.05 11.98
N GLU A 101 16.03 35.63 12.94
CA GLU A 101 16.36 35.61 14.35
C GLU A 101 15.36 34.72 15.09
N THR A 102 15.86 33.83 15.93
CA THR A 102 15.06 32.84 16.65
C THR A 102 15.48 32.75 18.10
N GLU A 103 14.53 32.48 19.00
CA GLU A 103 14.84 32.14 20.40
C GLU A 103 14.70 30.64 20.58
N ILE A 104 15.76 30.01 21.10
CA ILE A 104 15.83 28.57 21.30
C ILE A 104 15.84 28.30 22.80
N ALA A 105 14.88 27.51 23.26
CA ALA A 105 14.77 27.07 24.64
C ALA A 105 14.69 25.53 24.67
N LEU A 106 15.70 24.87 25.23
CA LEU A 106 15.70 23.40 25.31
C LEU A 106 14.64 22.92 26.31
N PRO A 107 13.64 22.14 25.87
CA PRO A 107 12.56 21.66 26.72
C PRO A 107 13.08 20.60 27.70
N ASP A 108 12.39 20.36 28.82
CA ASP A 108 12.87 19.50 29.89
C ASP A 108 13.11 18.04 29.45
N GLU A 109 12.40 17.59 28.43
CA GLU A 109 12.53 16.29 27.76
C GLU A 109 13.88 16.11 27.05
N ALA A 110 14.66 17.17 26.84
CA ALA A 110 16.03 17.10 26.33
C ALA A 110 17.02 16.78 27.48
N PRO A 111 17.57 15.55 27.56
CA PRO A 111 18.40 15.12 28.68
C PRO A 111 19.77 15.80 28.65
N ARG A 112 20.24 16.25 29.81
CA ARG A 112 21.59 16.83 29.93
C ARG A 112 22.65 15.73 29.95
N HIS A 113 23.78 15.98 29.30
CA HIS A 113 24.98 15.15 29.44
C HIS A 113 26.22 16.05 29.60
N PRO A 114 27.07 15.81 30.62
CA PRO A 114 28.20 16.70 30.94
C PRO A 114 29.28 16.74 29.83
N GLY A 115 29.30 15.73 28.95
CA GLY A 115 30.20 15.68 27.79
C GLY A 115 29.79 16.58 26.63
N TYR A 116 28.57 17.13 26.60
CA TYR A 116 28.15 18.01 25.52
C TYR A 116 28.70 19.41 25.70
N ARG A 117 29.47 19.87 24.71
CA ARG A 117 29.89 21.28 24.58
C ARG A 117 28.85 22.11 23.84
N LEU A 118 28.08 21.47 22.97
CA LEU A 118 26.90 21.97 22.30
C LEU A 118 25.90 20.81 22.29
N HIS A 119 24.73 21.02 22.91
CA HIS A 119 23.72 19.98 23.01
C HIS A 119 23.18 19.63 21.60
N PRO A 120 22.99 18.34 21.25
CA PRO A 120 22.51 17.96 19.91
C PRO A 120 21.17 18.62 19.53
N ALA A 121 20.19 18.67 20.44
CA ALA A 121 18.92 19.36 20.18
C ALA A 121 19.09 20.89 20.06
N MET A 122 20.11 21.48 20.68
CA MET A 122 20.41 22.92 20.52
C MET A 122 21.02 23.18 19.15
N LEU A 123 21.94 22.32 18.71
CA LEU A 123 22.50 22.35 17.37
C LEU A 123 21.40 22.17 16.33
N ASP A 124 20.53 21.19 16.50
CA ASP A 124 19.43 20.93 15.56
C ASP A 124 18.48 22.11 15.49
N ALA A 125 18.03 22.66 16.62
CA ALA A 125 17.19 23.86 16.63
C ALA A 125 17.88 25.08 15.99
N ALA A 126 19.19 25.23 16.17
CA ALA A 126 19.98 26.25 15.49
C ALA A 126 19.97 26.08 13.96
N LEU A 127 20.00 24.83 13.48
CA LEU A 127 19.89 24.51 12.05
C LEU A 127 18.46 24.72 11.54
N GLN A 128 17.43 24.42 12.34
CA GLN A 128 16.03 24.70 12.01
C GLN A 128 15.81 26.21 11.77
N SER A 129 16.55 27.09 12.45
CA SER A 129 16.52 28.54 12.19
C SER A 129 16.90 28.93 10.76
N LEU A 130 17.70 28.12 10.04
CA LEU A 130 17.94 28.32 8.61
C LEU A 130 16.68 28.02 7.78
N GLY A 131 15.92 26.99 8.15
CA GLY A 131 14.62 26.70 7.56
C GLY A 131 13.63 27.84 7.79
N ALA A 132 13.66 28.45 8.98
CA ALA A 132 12.84 29.62 9.29
C ALA A 132 13.17 30.86 8.44
N ALA A 133 14.40 30.97 7.92
CA ALA A 133 14.81 32.03 7.00
C ALA A 133 14.29 31.82 5.55
N ILE A 134 13.78 30.63 5.21
CA ILE A 134 13.22 30.35 3.88
C ILE A 134 11.82 31.00 3.78
N PRO A 135 11.51 31.78 2.73
CA PRO A 135 10.20 32.39 2.53
C PRO A 135 9.07 31.35 2.33
N ASP A 136 7.88 31.58 2.90
CA ASP A 136 6.76 30.62 2.85
C ASP A 136 6.34 30.25 1.41
N GLY A 137 6.43 31.18 0.45
CA GLY A 137 6.10 30.91 -0.95
C GLY A 137 7.04 29.89 -1.63
N GLU A 138 8.31 29.82 -1.21
CA GLU A 138 9.24 28.79 -1.69
C GLU A 138 8.97 27.43 -1.02
N VAL A 139 8.52 27.42 0.22
CA VAL A 139 8.19 26.17 0.95
C VAL A 139 6.84 25.61 0.49
N ALA A 140 5.83 26.45 0.29
CA ALA A 140 4.51 26.05 -0.20
C ALA A 140 4.51 25.64 -1.67
N GLY A 141 5.32 26.29 -2.52
CA GLY A 141 5.54 25.90 -3.92
C GLY A 141 6.38 24.63 -4.09
N SER A 142 6.91 24.07 -3.00
CA SER A 142 7.76 22.88 -2.98
C SER A 142 7.31 21.86 -1.92
N ALA A 143 6.00 21.63 -1.79
CA ALA A 143 5.41 20.68 -0.82
C ALA A 143 6.08 19.27 -0.80
N GLU A 144 6.80 18.89 -1.86
CA GLU A 144 7.54 17.62 -1.96
C GLU A 144 9.05 17.71 -1.70
N ALA A 145 9.61 18.90 -1.49
CA ALA A 145 11.05 19.08 -1.28
C ALA A 145 11.37 19.72 0.08
N SER A 146 12.32 19.11 0.76
CA SER A 146 12.87 19.54 2.04
C SER A 146 14.34 19.94 1.89
N TYR A 147 14.85 20.82 2.74
CA TYR A 147 16.25 21.19 2.78
C TYR A 147 16.90 20.58 4.02
N LEU A 148 17.83 19.65 3.82
CA LEU A 148 18.53 18.96 4.91
C LEU A 148 20.01 19.37 4.98
N PRO A 149 20.55 19.63 6.19
CA PRO A 149 21.98 19.90 6.35
C PRO A 149 22.79 18.64 6.08
N VAL A 150 23.75 18.72 5.15
CA VAL A 150 24.58 17.56 4.77
C VAL A 150 26.08 17.78 5.03
N SER A 151 26.53 19.03 5.14
CA SER A 151 27.90 19.33 5.53
C SER A 151 28.01 20.69 6.23
N PHE A 152 29.09 20.83 6.99
CA PHE A 152 29.48 22.04 7.70
C PHE A 152 30.95 22.33 7.36
N ASP A 153 31.28 23.57 7.05
CA ASP A 153 32.68 23.99 6.91
C ASP A 153 33.33 24.12 8.29
N LYS A 154 32.63 24.74 9.25
CA LYS A 154 33.15 24.95 10.60
C LYS A 154 32.07 24.91 11.67
N VAL A 155 32.44 24.36 12.84
CA VAL A 155 31.70 24.46 14.09
C VAL A 155 32.68 24.97 15.16
N ARG A 156 32.39 26.12 15.76
CA ARG A 156 33.21 26.71 16.83
C ARG A 156 32.35 27.02 18.03
N VAL A 157 32.71 26.49 19.18
CA VAL A 157 32.03 26.72 20.47
C VAL A 157 32.99 27.49 21.37
N TYR A 158 32.62 28.71 21.75
CA TYR A 158 33.48 29.61 22.51
C TYR A 158 33.28 29.48 24.02
N ARG A 159 32.10 29.04 24.45
CA ARG A 159 31.65 29.00 25.86
C ARG A 159 30.57 27.93 26.04
N ASP A 160 30.10 27.77 27.27
CA ASP A 160 28.88 27.00 27.55
C ASP A 160 27.66 27.74 26.99
N ILE A 161 26.80 27.00 26.29
CA ILE A 161 25.65 27.52 25.54
C ILE A 161 24.39 27.53 26.43
N GLY A 162 24.38 26.75 27.51
CA GLY A 162 23.20 26.65 28.39
C GLY A 162 21.98 26.05 27.69
N ARG A 163 20.79 26.37 28.21
CA ARG A 163 19.49 25.90 27.66
C ARG A 163 18.73 26.95 26.87
N HIS A 164 19.16 28.21 26.90
CA HIS A 164 18.48 29.31 26.24
C HIS A 164 19.50 30.14 25.45
N VAL A 165 19.19 30.43 24.19
CA VAL A 165 20.01 31.29 23.31
C VAL A 165 19.14 32.02 22.29
N THR A 166 19.62 33.17 21.85
CA THR A 166 19.19 33.77 20.60
C THR A 166 20.06 33.26 19.45
N CYS A 167 19.43 32.82 18.38
CA CYS A 167 20.07 32.28 17.20
C CYS A 167 19.80 33.20 16.00
N ARG A 168 20.87 33.68 15.34
CA ARG A 168 20.78 34.38 14.06
C ARG A 168 21.23 33.47 12.93
N ALA A 169 20.35 33.26 11.97
CA ALA A 169 20.56 32.38 10.82
C ALA A 169 20.54 33.20 9.52
N GLN A 170 21.57 33.05 8.70
CA GLN A 170 21.66 33.68 7.38
C GLN A 170 21.73 32.60 6.31
N LEU A 171 21.01 32.82 5.21
CA LEU A 171 20.89 31.87 4.12
C LEU A 171 21.23 32.52 2.78
N THR A 172 21.88 31.78 1.90
CA THR A 172 22.22 32.20 0.54
C THR A 172 21.84 31.08 -0.43
N ASN A 173 21.11 31.41 -1.50
CA ASN A 173 20.75 30.46 -2.54
C ASN A 173 21.98 30.14 -3.41
N LEU A 174 22.17 28.87 -3.77
CA LEU A 174 23.19 28.48 -4.74
C LEU A 174 22.58 28.41 -6.14
N ASP A 175 23.39 28.75 -7.15
CA ASP A 175 22.97 28.75 -8.55
C ASP A 175 22.49 27.35 -9.02
N GLY A 176 21.52 27.33 -9.92
CA GLY A 176 21.02 26.10 -10.54
C GLY A 176 20.11 25.23 -9.66
N GLY A 177 19.66 25.71 -8.49
CA GLY A 177 18.71 24.99 -7.64
C GLY A 177 19.30 23.78 -6.89
N ALA A 178 20.63 23.64 -6.86
CA ALA A 178 21.35 22.52 -6.27
C ALA A 178 21.33 22.50 -4.73
N GLY A 179 20.91 23.57 -4.06
CA GLY A 179 20.85 23.67 -2.60
C GLY A 179 21.00 25.10 -2.09
N LYS A 180 21.24 25.26 -0.80
CA LYS A 180 21.45 26.57 -0.14
C LYS A 180 22.66 26.50 0.80
N LEU A 181 23.31 27.64 1.04
CA LEU A 181 24.43 27.76 1.98
C LEU A 181 23.99 28.64 3.17
N GLY A 182 24.24 28.15 4.39
CA GLY A 182 23.80 28.78 5.62
C GLY A 182 24.94 29.09 6.58
N ASN A 183 24.72 30.09 7.44
CA ASN A 183 25.54 30.36 8.62
C ASN A 183 24.63 30.64 9.81
N VAL A 184 25.03 30.16 10.98
CA VAL A 184 24.30 30.34 12.23
C VAL A 184 25.23 30.83 13.34
N VAL A 185 24.75 31.82 14.10
CA VAL A 185 25.43 32.36 15.28
C VAL A 185 24.51 32.23 16.49
N LEU A 186 24.99 31.57 17.54
CA LEU A 186 24.29 31.44 18.82
C LEU A 186 24.81 32.50 19.78
N ILE A 187 23.90 33.20 20.44
CA ILE A 187 24.15 34.33 21.33
C ILE A 187 23.55 33.96 22.70
N ASP A 188 24.35 34.05 23.76
CA ASP A 188 23.90 33.79 25.12
C ASP A 188 23.04 34.94 25.68
N ASP A 189 22.43 34.72 26.85
CA ASP A 189 21.58 35.72 27.52
C ASP A 189 22.33 37.01 27.91
N ALA A 190 23.67 36.96 27.95
CA ALA A 190 24.52 38.14 28.17
C ALA A 190 24.83 38.89 26.85
N GLY A 191 24.26 38.46 25.73
CA GLY A 191 24.44 39.06 24.41
C GLY A 191 25.79 38.73 23.76
N GLN A 192 26.52 37.74 24.27
CA GLN A 192 27.83 37.34 23.77
C GLN A 192 27.73 36.13 22.83
N VAL A 193 28.61 36.07 21.83
CA VAL A 193 28.63 34.94 20.89
C VAL A 193 29.06 33.67 21.62
N ALA A 194 28.16 32.70 21.65
CA ALA A 194 28.33 31.41 22.30
C ALA A 194 28.93 30.35 21.37
N ALA A 195 28.42 30.31 20.13
CA ALA A 195 28.92 29.43 19.08
C ALA A 195 28.68 30.00 17.68
N GLU A 196 29.49 29.56 16.73
CA GLU A 196 29.36 29.86 15.31
C GLU A 196 29.41 28.56 14.52
N ILE A 197 28.45 28.39 13.62
CA ILE A 197 28.36 27.27 12.69
C ILE A 197 28.31 27.87 11.30
N GLY A 198 29.31 27.59 10.48
CA GLY A 198 29.46 28.23 9.17
C GLY A 198 29.61 27.24 8.02
N GLY A 199 29.30 27.72 6.82
CA GLY A 199 29.36 26.94 5.59
C GLY A 199 28.44 25.71 5.63
N ILE A 200 27.22 25.91 6.13
CA ILE A 200 26.21 24.86 6.28
C ILE A 200 25.58 24.62 4.91
N TYR A 201 25.95 23.54 4.24
CA TYR A 201 25.33 23.20 2.97
C TYR A 201 24.02 22.45 3.22
N LEU A 202 22.93 23.07 2.80
CA LEU A 202 21.59 22.50 2.79
C LEU A 202 21.31 21.91 1.41
N ARG A 203 21.21 20.59 1.35
CA ARG A 203 20.83 19.88 0.13
C ARG A 203 19.32 19.83 0.03
N ARG A 204 18.80 20.15 -1.16
CA ARG A 204 17.40 19.89 -1.51
C ARG A 204 17.18 18.38 -1.64
N VAL A 205 16.26 17.84 -0.87
CA VAL A 205 15.89 16.41 -0.86
C VAL A 205 14.41 16.33 -1.13
N GLU A 206 14.04 15.63 -2.19
CA GLU A 206 12.65 15.30 -2.46
C GLU A 206 12.22 14.19 -1.50
N ARG A 207 11.03 14.33 -0.91
CA ARG A 207 10.49 13.36 0.06
C ARG A 207 10.51 11.94 -0.50
N ARG A 208 10.15 11.80 -1.78
CA ARG A 208 10.13 10.53 -2.52
C ARG A 208 11.52 9.92 -2.79
N ALA A 209 12.60 10.70 -2.65
CA ALA A 209 13.96 10.22 -2.85
C ALA A 209 14.59 9.59 -1.60
N VAL A 210 13.87 9.57 -0.47
CA VAL A 210 14.30 8.90 0.77
C VAL A 210 13.83 7.45 0.76
N PRO A 211 14.73 6.45 0.66
CA PRO A 211 14.33 5.05 0.68
C PRO A 211 13.84 4.65 2.08
N LEU A 212 12.59 4.20 2.17
CA LEU A 212 12.09 3.50 3.37
C LEU A 212 12.45 2.01 3.29
N PRO A 213 12.77 1.35 4.42
CA PRO A 213 12.97 -0.08 4.44
C PRO A 213 11.75 -0.83 3.92
N LEU A 214 11.98 -1.91 3.18
CA LEU A 214 10.92 -2.74 2.61
C LEU A 214 9.88 -3.20 3.65
N ALA A 215 10.32 -3.56 4.86
CA ALA A 215 9.42 -3.95 5.96
C ALA A 215 8.40 -2.87 6.37
N GLN A 216 8.64 -1.60 6.04
CA GLN A 216 7.68 -0.51 6.29
C GLN A 216 6.69 -0.32 5.13
N LYS A 217 6.94 -0.96 3.99
CA LYS A 217 6.19 -0.85 2.75
C LYS A 217 5.30 -2.06 2.45
N ILE A 218 5.32 -3.11 3.29
CA ILE A 218 4.57 -4.35 3.03
C ILE A 218 3.47 -4.56 4.06
N PHE A 219 2.29 -4.89 3.54
CA PHE A 219 1.08 -5.15 4.31
C PHE A 219 0.48 -6.52 3.96
N ASP A 220 -0.32 -7.07 4.88
CA ASP A 220 -1.11 -8.29 4.70
C ASP A 220 -2.57 -8.06 5.10
N ALA A 221 -3.46 -8.90 4.60
CA ALA A 221 -4.86 -8.94 5.02
C ALA A 221 -5.04 -10.03 6.09
N GLU A 222 -5.57 -9.63 7.25
CA GLU A 222 -5.80 -10.49 8.40
C GLU A 222 -7.28 -10.49 8.81
N TRP A 223 -7.76 -11.65 9.26
CA TRP A 223 -9.07 -11.79 9.87
C TRP A 223 -8.98 -11.53 11.37
N VAL A 224 -9.60 -10.45 11.83
CA VAL A 224 -9.64 -10.08 13.24
C VAL A 224 -11.01 -10.42 13.80
N GLU A 225 -11.04 -11.15 14.91
CA GLU A 225 -12.29 -11.39 15.64
C GLU A 225 -12.84 -10.06 16.16
N SER A 226 -14.09 -9.76 15.80
CA SER A 226 -14.75 -8.48 16.07
C SER A 226 -16.22 -8.73 16.39
N PRO A 227 -16.56 -9.00 17.66
CA PRO A 227 -17.93 -9.32 18.05
C PRO A 227 -18.86 -8.11 17.90
N ILE A 228 -20.11 -8.32 17.48
CA ILE A 228 -21.12 -7.26 17.52
C ILE A 228 -21.44 -6.96 18.98
N THR A 229 -21.20 -5.72 19.39
CA THR A 229 -21.65 -5.25 20.70
C THR A 229 -23.15 -4.92 20.57
N VAL A 230 -24.00 -5.90 20.84
CA VAL A 230 -25.43 -5.62 20.96
C VAL A 230 -25.60 -4.78 22.23
N GLU A 231 -25.92 -3.49 22.08
CA GLU A 231 -26.39 -2.68 23.19
C GLU A 231 -27.67 -3.34 23.74
N THR A 232 -27.50 -4.14 24.78
CA THR A 232 -28.58 -4.85 25.48
C THR A 232 -29.23 -3.88 26.45
N GLY A 233 -29.93 -2.90 25.90
CA GLY A 233 -30.88 -2.06 26.61
C GLY A 233 -32.12 -1.86 25.75
N PRO A 234 -33.32 -1.79 26.34
CA PRO A 234 -34.47 -1.30 25.58
C PRO A 234 -34.14 0.13 25.16
N GLN A 235 -33.80 0.38 23.89
CA GLN A 235 -33.98 1.70 23.32
C GLN A 235 -35.48 1.94 23.25
N ALA A 236 -36.06 2.33 24.39
CA ALA A 236 -37.43 2.76 24.50
C ALA A 236 -37.63 3.94 23.53
N GLY A 237 -38.25 3.67 22.37
CA GLY A 237 -38.70 4.70 21.44
C GLY A 237 -38.09 4.72 20.04
N CYS A 238 -37.24 3.79 19.63
CA CYS A 238 -36.88 3.70 18.21
C CYS A 238 -37.93 2.86 17.46
N GLU A 239 -39.08 3.46 17.14
CA GLU A 239 -39.94 2.91 16.09
C GLU A 239 -39.09 2.83 14.83
N THR A 240 -38.75 1.61 14.38
CA THR A 240 -38.08 1.43 13.09
C THR A 240 -38.97 2.04 12.02
N ALA A 241 -38.50 3.13 11.40
CA ALA A 241 -39.24 3.80 10.35
C ALA A 241 -39.64 2.77 9.26
N PRO A 242 -40.87 2.85 8.72
CA PRO A 242 -41.30 1.98 7.64
C PRO A 242 -40.32 2.04 6.47
N GLY A 243 -40.03 0.90 5.87
CA GLY A 243 -39.09 0.84 4.75
C GLY A 243 -39.25 -0.42 3.91
N SER A 244 -38.88 -0.30 2.64
CA SER A 244 -38.88 -1.40 1.69
C SER A 244 -37.50 -2.06 1.59
N TRP A 245 -37.51 -3.37 1.49
CA TRP A 245 -36.34 -4.23 1.30
C TRP A 245 -36.49 -5.03 0.02
N LEU A 246 -35.44 -5.07 -0.80
CA LEU A 246 -35.39 -5.96 -1.95
C LEU A 246 -34.46 -7.13 -1.64
N VAL A 247 -34.99 -8.35 -1.72
CA VAL A 247 -34.22 -9.59 -1.54
C VAL A 247 -34.03 -10.26 -2.89
N LEU A 248 -32.79 -10.36 -3.34
CA LEU A 248 -32.42 -10.98 -4.60
C LEU A 248 -31.79 -12.33 -4.32
N THR A 249 -32.22 -13.36 -5.05
CA THR A 249 -31.63 -14.70 -4.97
C THR A 249 -31.15 -15.09 -6.35
N ASP A 250 -29.93 -15.60 -6.45
CA ASP A 250 -29.41 -16.16 -7.69
C ASP A 250 -30.17 -17.45 -8.03
N ALA A 251 -30.87 -17.52 -9.17
CA ALA A 251 -31.54 -18.75 -9.58
C ALA A 251 -30.58 -19.93 -9.77
N THR A 252 -29.29 -19.70 -10.00
CA THR A 252 -28.27 -20.76 -10.04
C THR A 252 -27.76 -21.16 -8.65
N ALA A 253 -28.22 -20.48 -7.59
CA ALA A 253 -27.85 -20.82 -6.23
C ALA A 253 -28.24 -22.25 -5.86
N ASP A 254 -27.42 -22.85 -5.00
CA ASP A 254 -27.72 -24.16 -4.44
C ASP A 254 -29.02 -24.16 -3.60
N GLY A 255 -29.53 -25.35 -3.30
CA GLY A 255 -30.76 -25.48 -2.51
C GLY A 255 -30.66 -24.91 -1.10
N ARG A 256 -29.45 -24.84 -0.52
CA ARG A 256 -29.22 -24.30 0.83
C ARG A 256 -29.38 -22.78 0.81
N THR A 257 -28.77 -22.08 -0.15
CA THR A 257 -28.91 -20.63 -0.31
C THR A 257 -30.35 -20.23 -0.59
N ARG A 258 -31.06 -20.95 -1.47
CA ARG A 258 -32.49 -20.67 -1.73
C ARG A 258 -33.35 -20.85 -0.48
N LEU A 259 -33.17 -21.95 0.23
CA LEU A 259 -33.88 -22.19 1.51
C LEU A 259 -33.58 -21.09 2.53
N MET A 260 -32.32 -20.66 2.63
CA MET A 260 -31.94 -19.58 3.53
C MET A 260 -32.59 -18.25 3.13
N ALA A 261 -32.65 -17.92 1.85
CA ALA A 261 -33.33 -16.73 1.35
C ALA A 261 -34.84 -16.75 1.67
N ASP A 262 -35.52 -17.88 1.41
CA ASP A 262 -36.94 -18.05 1.69
C ASP A 262 -37.24 -17.88 3.20
N GLN A 263 -36.44 -18.54 4.05
CA GLN A 263 -36.57 -18.42 5.50
C GLN A 263 -36.25 -17.01 6.00
N PHE A 264 -35.27 -16.33 5.39
CA PHE A 264 -34.99 -14.92 5.69
C PHE A 264 -36.19 -14.05 5.37
N ILE A 265 -36.77 -14.19 4.17
CA ILE A 265 -37.94 -13.42 3.73
C ILE A 265 -39.10 -13.61 4.70
N GLU A 266 -39.37 -14.85 5.13
CA GLU A 266 -40.44 -15.15 6.08
C GLU A 266 -40.21 -14.48 7.45
N ARG A 267 -38.98 -14.56 7.99
CA ARG A 267 -38.64 -13.98 9.30
C ARG A 267 -38.48 -12.46 9.29
N TRP A 268 -38.06 -11.89 8.15
CA TRP A 268 -37.73 -10.46 8.05
C TRP A 268 -38.94 -9.58 7.79
N ARG A 269 -39.99 -10.11 7.15
CA ARG A 269 -41.25 -9.39 6.92
C ARG A 269 -41.90 -8.96 8.23
N SER A 270 -42.39 -7.73 8.27
CA SER A 270 -43.16 -7.19 9.40
C SER A 270 -44.09 -6.07 8.91
N PRO A 271 -45.03 -5.58 9.73
CA PRO A 271 -45.90 -4.45 9.34
C PRO A 271 -45.16 -3.18 8.90
N VAL A 272 -43.89 -3.01 9.32
CA VAL A 272 -43.04 -1.85 8.97
C VAL A 272 -41.95 -2.20 7.95
N ARG A 273 -41.85 -3.47 7.51
CA ARG A 273 -40.86 -3.94 6.53
C ARG A 273 -41.55 -4.58 5.34
N ARG A 274 -41.72 -3.82 4.27
CA ARG A 274 -42.19 -4.35 3.00
C ARG A 274 -41.02 -5.07 2.32
N VAL A 275 -41.20 -6.33 1.96
CA VAL A 275 -40.14 -7.13 1.31
C VAL A 275 -40.59 -7.50 -0.11
N LEU A 276 -39.75 -7.18 -1.10
CA LEU A 276 -39.91 -7.58 -2.50
C LEU A 276 -38.80 -8.56 -2.86
N THR A 277 -39.04 -9.37 -3.88
CA THR A 277 -38.12 -10.43 -4.30
C THR A 277 -37.97 -10.47 -5.81
N ALA A 278 -36.77 -10.74 -6.30
CA ALA A 278 -36.53 -11.05 -7.70
C ALA A 278 -35.36 -12.02 -7.87
N ASP A 279 -35.28 -12.65 -9.04
CA ASP A 279 -34.12 -13.44 -9.45
C ASP A 279 -32.98 -12.49 -9.83
N LEU A 280 -31.81 -12.67 -9.20
CA LEU A 280 -30.61 -11.88 -9.48
C LEU A 280 -30.13 -12.05 -10.94
N GLY A 281 -30.38 -13.22 -11.54
CA GLY A 281 -29.99 -13.51 -12.93
C GLY A 281 -30.89 -12.87 -13.99
N ASP A 282 -32.10 -12.45 -13.63
CA ASP A 282 -33.08 -11.84 -14.54
C ASP A 282 -33.03 -10.31 -14.41
N GLU A 283 -32.22 -9.69 -15.26
CA GLU A 283 -32.00 -8.23 -15.26
C GLU A 283 -33.31 -7.41 -15.37
N PRO A 284 -34.23 -7.70 -16.29
CA PRO A 284 -35.56 -7.08 -16.30
C PRO A 284 -36.33 -7.24 -14.98
N ALA A 285 -36.31 -8.42 -14.35
CA ALA A 285 -36.98 -8.65 -13.08
C ALA A 285 -36.35 -7.84 -11.93
N VAL A 286 -35.01 -7.74 -11.89
CA VAL A 286 -34.30 -6.90 -10.91
C VAL A 286 -34.70 -5.43 -11.06
N LEU A 287 -34.70 -4.91 -12.28
CA LEU A 287 -35.07 -3.51 -12.56
C LEU A 287 -36.53 -3.24 -12.18
N ALA A 288 -37.45 -4.13 -12.54
CA ALA A 288 -38.87 -4.01 -12.20
C ALA A 288 -39.11 -4.07 -10.69
N ALA A 289 -38.49 -5.03 -10.00
CA ALA A 289 -38.63 -5.18 -8.55
C ALA A 289 -38.02 -4.01 -7.79
N PHE A 290 -36.89 -3.46 -8.23
CA PHE A 290 -36.34 -2.25 -7.62
C PHE A 290 -37.23 -1.02 -7.86
N ALA A 291 -37.77 -0.86 -9.07
CA ALA A 291 -38.72 0.22 -9.36
C ALA A 291 -39.99 0.11 -8.47
N GLU A 292 -40.49 -1.09 -8.23
CA GLU A 292 -41.61 -1.32 -7.31
C GLU A 292 -41.25 -1.07 -5.84
N THR A 293 -40.01 -1.40 -5.45
CA THR A 293 -39.44 -1.11 -4.12
C THR A 293 -39.33 0.40 -3.89
N ALA A 294 -38.94 1.16 -4.92
CA ALA A 294 -38.74 2.60 -4.87
C ALA A 294 -40.03 3.42 -5.09
N GLY A 295 -41.07 2.80 -5.64
CA GLY A 295 -42.30 3.48 -6.05
C GLY A 295 -43.30 3.79 -4.92
N ASP A 296 -43.02 3.36 -3.69
CA ASP A 296 -43.90 3.56 -2.52
C ASP A 296 -43.34 4.63 -1.58
N PRO A 297 -43.94 5.83 -1.54
CA PRO A 297 -43.45 6.93 -0.70
C PRO A 297 -43.51 6.65 0.80
N ASP A 298 -44.43 5.79 1.24
CA ASP A 298 -44.59 5.44 2.66
C ASP A 298 -43.55 4.40 3.11
N HIS A 299 -42.92 3.69 2.16
CA HIS A 299 -41.90 2.69 2.42
C HIS A 299 -40.69 2.89 1.49
N PRO A 300 -39.85 3.92 1.71
CA PRO A 300 -38.67 4.13 0.88
C PRO A 300 -37.72 2.92 0.94
N PRO A 301 -36.91 2.66 -0.11
CA PRO A 301 -35.88 1.63 -0.08
C PRO A 301 -34.87 1.90 1.05
N VAL A 302 -34.71 0.94 1.95
CA VAL A 302 -33.76 1.04 3.09
C VAL A 302 -32.66 -0.02 3.04
N GLY A 303 -32.88 -1.14 2.35
CA GLY A 303 -31.85 -2.17 2.21
C GLY A 303 -32.08 -3.15 1.07
N LEU A 304 -30.97 -3.69 0.58
CA LEU A 304 -30.90 -4.67 -0.49
C LEU A 304 -30.13 -5.87 0.06
N VAL A 305 -30.70 -7.07 -0.04
CA VAL A 305 -30.04 -8.30 0.39
C VAL A 305 -29.93 -9.24 -0.80
N VAL A 306 -28.71 -9.56 -1.20
CA VAL A 306 -28.41 -10.43 -2.32
C VAL A 306 -27.85 -11.73 -1.78
N PHE A 307 -28.65 -12.80 -1.81
CA PHE A 307 -28.20 -14.15 -1.51
C PHE A 307 -27.46 -14.71 -2.73
N VAL A 308 -26.14 -14.62 -2.67
CA VAL A 308 -25.25 -15.14 -3.70
C VAL A 308 -25.06 -16.64 -3.46
N GLY A 309 -25.29 -17.45 -4.49
CA GLY A 309 -25.22 -18.91 -4.38
C GLY A 309 -23.91 -19.43 -3.78
N GLY A 310 -24.02 -20.49 -2.97
CA GLY A 310 -22.89 -21.20 -2.37
C GLY A 310 -21.90 -21.82 -3.36
N VAL A 311 -20.82 -22.36 -2.79
CA VAL A 311 -19.57 -22.81 -3.43
C VAL A 311 -19.82 -23.78 -4.58
N SER A 312 -19.57 -23.33 -5.82
CA SER A 312 -19.22 -24.28 -6.88
C SER A 312 -17.92 -24.97 -6.46
N THR A 313 -17.95 -26.29 -6.27
CA THR A 313 -16.77 -27.06 -5.82
C THR A 313 -15.68 -27.14 -6.88
N GLY A 314 -16.00 -26.87 -8.15
CA GLY A 314 -15.04 -26.82 -9.25
C GLY A 314 -14.56 -25.40 -9.55
N LEU A 315 -13.25 -25.23 -9.73
CA LEU A 315 -12.63 -23.94 -10.08
C LEU A 315 -13.12 -23.41 -11.44
N ASP A 316 -13.31 -24.27 -12.44
CA ASP A 316 -13.79 -23.89 -13.78
C ASP A 316 -15.21 -23.32 -13.76
N ASP A 317 -16.16 -24.09 -13.21
CA ASP A 317 -17.55 -23.65 -13.07
C ASP A 317 -17.63 -22.41 -12.15
N GLY A 318 -16.78 -22.39 -11.11
CA GLY A 318 -16.66 -21.26 -10.19
C GLY A 318 -16.17 -19.98 -10.88
N LEU A 319 -15.24 -20.06 -11.83
CA LEU A 319 -14.72 -18.91 -12.57
C LEU A 319 -15.81 -18.22 -13.40
N VAL A 320 -16.62 -19.01 -14.13
CA VAL A 320 -17.72 -18.48 -14.96
C VAL A 320 -18.81 -17.89 -14.07
N ALA A 321 -19.22 -18.63 -13.03
CA ALA A 321 -20.21 -18.17 -12.07
C ALA A 321 -19.79 -16.87 -11.36
N ALA A 322 -18.50 -16.73 -11.01
CA ALA A 322 -17.97 -15.52 -10.38
C ALA A 322 -18.16 -14.28 -11.27
N ARG A 323 -17.76 -14.37 -12.54
CA ARG A 323 -17.90 -13.27 -13.51
C ARG A 323 -19.37 -12.89 -13.70
N ASP A 324 -20.23 -13.89 -13.86
CA ASP A 324 -21.65 -13.67 -14.11
C ASP A 324 -22.35 -13.06 -12.88
N ARG A 325 -21.98 -13.48 -11.67
CA ARG A 325 -22.45 -12.88 -10.40
C ARG A 325 -22.00 -11.43 -10.25
N VAL A 326 -20.73 -11.13 -10.54
CA VAL A 326 -20.22 -9.74 -10.55
C VAL A 326 -21.07 -8.90 -11.50
N TRP A 327 -21.33 -9.38 -12.72
CA TRP A 327 -22.19 -8.67 -13.66
C TRP A 327 -23.60 -8.46 -13.10
N SER A 328 -24.25 -9.49 -12.60
CA SER A 328 -25.63 -9.36 -12.09
C SER A 328 -25.73 -8.40 -10.91
N ILE A 329 -24.74 -8.36 -10.01
CA ILE A 329 -24.70 -7.38 -8.91
C ILE A 329 -24.52 -5.95 -9.46
N THR A 330 -23.77 -5.75 -10.55
CA THR A 330 -23.70 -4.42 -11.20
C THR A 330 -25.06 -3.95 -11.71
N THR A 331 -25.95 -4.86 -12.12
CA THR A 331 -27.33 -4.51 -12.49
C THR A 331 -28.11 -3.96 -11.30
N VAL A 332 -27.94 -4.54 -10.11
CA VAL A 332 -28.53 -4.03 -8.86
C VAL A 332 -28.05 -2.61 -8.58
N VAL A 333 -26.75 -2.38 -8.70
CA VAL A 333 -26.15 -1.04 -8.51
C VAL A 333 -26.70 -0.04 -9.53
N ARG A 334 -26.78 -0.42 -10.82
CA ARG A 334 -27.36 0.42 -11.88
C ARG A 334 -28.84 0.74 -11.62
N ALA A 335 -29.61 -0.22 -11.11
CA ALA A 335 -31.02 0.00 -10.75
C ALA A 335 -31.14 1.10 -9.68
N VAL A 336 -30.34 0.99 -8.61
CA VAL A 336 -30.35 1.96 -7.51
C VAL A 336 -29.90 3.34 -8.00
N VAL A 337 -28.70 3.43 -8.57
CA VAL A 337 -28.06 4.70 -8.95
C VAL A 337 -28.81 5.39 -10.09
N GLY A 338 -29.41 4.63 -11.00
CA GLY A 338 -30.12 5.17 -12.15
C GLY A 338 -31.55 5.63 -11.87
N THR A 339 -32.19 5.16 -10.79
CA THR A 339 -33.64 5.40 -10.57
C THR A 339 -33.99 5.99 -9.21
N TRP A 340 -33.16 5.81 -8.18
CA TRP A 340 -33.43 6.29 -6.83
C TRP A 340 -32.67 7.58 -6.51
N HIS A 341 -33.39 8.57 -5.98
CA HIS A 341 -32.85 9.90 -5.67
C HIS A 341 -32.85 10.23 -4.17
N GLY A 342 -33.33 9.31 -3.33
CA GLY A 342 -33.32 9.45 -1.88
C GLY A 342 -32.03 8.93 -1.25
N ARG A 343 -32.06 8.67 0.07
CA ARG A 343 -30.93 8.04 0.78
C ARG A 343 -30.67 6.66 0.19
N SER A 344 -29.43 6.38 -0.23
CA SER A 344 -29.08 5.10 -0.84
C SER A 344 -29.36 3.94 0.14
N PRO A 345 -30.08 2.88 -0.28
CA PRO A 345 -30.24 1.68 0.53
C PRO A 345 -28.92 0.94 0.68
N ARG A 346 -28.69 0.32 1.84
CA ARG A 346 -27.46 -0.46 2.06
C ARG A 346 -27.49 -1.76 1.24
N LEU A 347 -26.41 -2.08 0.54
CA LEU A 347 -26.27 -3.33 -0.22
C LEU A 347 -25.55 -4.40 0.61
N TRP A 348 -26.22 -5.54 0.82
CA TRP A 348 -25.68 -6.70 1.51
C TRP A 348 -25.54 -7.87 0.54
N LEU A 349 -24.32 -8.36 0.36
CA LEU A 349 -24.01 -9.60 -0.37
C LEU A 349 -23.84 -10.71 0.66
N VAL A 350 -24.69 -11.73 0.59
CA VAL A 350 -24.69 -12.84 1.55
C VAL A 350 -24.20 -14.10 0.85
N THR A 351 -23.13 -14.69 1.37
CA THR A 351 -22.52 -15.93 0.86
C THR A 351 -22.43 -16.97 1.96
N GLY A 352 -22.14 -18.23 1.60
CA GLY A 352 -22.02 -19.32 2.57
C GLY A 352 -20.70 -20.08 2.47
N GLY A 353 -19.80 -19.87 3.43
CA GLY A 353 -18.53 -20.61 3.58
C GLY A 353 -17.54 -20.46 2.43
N GLY A 354 -17.53 -19.31 1.74
CA GLY A 354 -16.68 -19.09 0.57
C GLY A 354 -15.43 -18.24 0.83
N LEU A 355 -15.34 -17.54 1.96
CA LEU A 355 -14.12 -16.80 2.31
C LEU A 355 -13.14 -17.71 3.08
N ALA A 356 -11.86 -17.66 2.75
CA ALA A 356 -10.85 -18.32 3.57
C ALA A 356 -10.61 -17.45 4.81
N VAL A 357 -10.94 -17.94 6.01
CA VAL A 357 -10.73 -17.21 7.27
C VAL A 357 -9.56 -17.80 8.03
N HIS A 358 -9.45 -19.13 8.02
CA HIS A 358 -8.33 -19.88 8.53
C HIS A 358 -7.42 -20.37 7.39
N ASP A 359 -6.23 -20.83 7.74
CA ASP A 359 -5.17 -21.08 6.77
C ASP A 359 -5.25 -22.42 6.05
N ASP A 360 -5.99 -23.34 6.65
CA ASP A 360 -6.41 -24.60 6.08
C ASP A 360 -7.71 -24.47 5.28
N ASP A 361 -8.39 -23.31 5.32
CA ASP A 361 -9.57 -23.06 4.50
C ASP A 361 -9.14 -22.78 3.05
N PRO A 362 -9.52 -23.63 2.07
CA PRO A 362 -9.24 -23.34 0.66
C PRO A 362 -10.06 -22.15 0.14
N GLY A 363 -11.17 -21.83 0.82
CA GLY A 363 -12.14 -20.85 0.36
C GLY A 363 -12.72 -21.18 -1.02
N ALA A 364 -13.45 -20.22 -1.59
CA ALA A 364 -14.01 -20.28 -2.93
C ALA A 364 -13.62 -19.01 -3.68
N PRO A 365 -12.77 -19.11 -4.73
CA PRO A 365 -12.38 -17.94 -5.53
C PRO A 365 -13.55 -17.14 -6.09
N ALA A 366 -14.66 -17.82 -6.39
CA ALA A 366 -15.88 -17.17 -6.84
C ALA A 366 -16.45 -16.18 -5.80
N THR A 367 -16.47 -16.57 -4.53
CA THR A 367 -16.94 -15.74 -3.42
C THR A 367 -15.98 -14.59 -3.14
N ALA A 368 -14.68 -14.88 -3.06
CA ALA A 368 -13.67 -13.88 -2.77
C ALA A 368 -13.59 -12.78 -3.84
N SER A 369 -13.94 -13.08 -5.10
CA SER A 369 -13.97 -12.06 -6.16
C SER A 369 -14.89 -10.88 -5.85
N LEU A 370 -15.96 -11.09 -5.06
CA LEU A 370 -16.91 -10.04 -4.65
C LEU A 370 -16.30 -8.99 -3.72
N LYS A 371 -15.19 -9.31 -3.04
CA LYS A 371 -14.44 -8.32 -2.23
C LYS A 371 -14.01 -7.15 -3.10
N GLY A 372 -13.53 -7.42 -4.31
CA GLY A 372 -13.12 -6.37 -5.26
C GLY A 372 -14.28 -5.43 -5.61
N LEU A 373 -15.50 -5.95 -5.73
CA LEU A 373 -16.69 -5.14 -6.02
C LEU A 373 -17.08 -4.28 -4.82
N VAL A 374 -17.11 -4.87 -3.62
CA VAL A 374 -17.40 -4.15 -2.36
C VAL A 374 -16.43 -2.98 -2.18
N ARG A 375 -15.12 -3.23 -2.35
CA ARG A 375 -14.09 -2.19 -2.19
C ARG A 375 -14.17 -1.11 -3.27
N ALA A 376 -14.50 -1.45 -4.51
CA ALA A 376 -14.71 -0.44 -5.56
C ALA A 376 -15.95 0.43 -5.28
N LEU A 377 -17.06 -0.19 -4.84
CA LEU A 377 -18.29 0.53 -4.48
C LEU A 377 -18.11 1.44 -3.26
N ALA A 378 -17.19 1.14 -2.36
CA ALA A 378 -16.86 2.04 -1.24
C ALA A 378 -16.34 3.41 -1.73
N PHE A 379 -15.70 3.47 -2.91
CA PHE A 379 -15.28 4.73 -3.53
C PHE A 379 -16.35 5.33 -4.43
N GLU A 380 -17.00 4.51 -5.27
CA GLU A 380 -17.95 5.01 -6.27
C GLU A 380 -19.29 5.42 -5.65
N HIS A 381 -19.75 4.67 -4.64
CA HIS A 381 -21.06 4.83 -4.00
C HIS A 381 -20.96 4.63 -2.46
N PRO A 382 -20.21 5.48 -1.72
CA PRO A 382 -19.97 5.30 -0.29
C PRO A 382 -21.25 5.20 0.54
N ASP A 383 -22.30 5.94 0.17
CA ASP A 383 -23.60 5.92 0.87
C ASP A 383 -24.33 4.57 0.76
N MET A 384 -24.03 3.77 -0.28
CA MET A 384 -24.59 2.42 -0.46
C MET A 384 -24.00 1.42 0.55
N ARG A 385 -22.83 1.71 1.13
CA ARG A 385 -22.17 0.87 2.14
C ARG A 385 -22.21 -0.62 1.80
N ALA A 386 -21.81 -0.96 0.58
CA ALA A 386 -21.79 -2.35 0.11
C ALA A 386 -21.03 -3.22 1.11
N THR A 387 -21.63 -4.35 1.52
CA THR A 387 -21.11 -5.21 2.57
C THR A 387 -21.22 -6.67 2.15
N LEU A 388 -20.13 -7.43 2.21
CA LEU A 388 -20.09 -8.87 2.01
C LEU A 388 -20.10 -9.58 3.37
N VAL A 389 -21.08 -10.47 3.58
CA VAL A 389 -21.24 -11.29 4.78
C VAL A 389 -21.20 -12.77 4.37
N ASP A 390 -20.17 -13.48 4.81
CA ASP A 390 -19.99 -14.90 4.53
C ASP A 390 -20.30 -15.75 5.77
N LEU A 391 -21.33 -16.59 5.68
CA LEU A 391 -21.88 -17.32 6.83
C LEU A 391 -21.56 -18.80 6.75
N ASP A 392 -20.87 -19.35 7.75
CA ASP A 392 -20.62 -20.79 7.82
C ASP A 392 -20.60 -21.37 9.23
N GLY A 393 -21.02 -22.64 9.34
CA GLY A 393 -20.89 -23.44 10.56
C GLY A 393 -21.78 -23.06 11.76
N MET A 394 -22.67 -22.07 11.66
CA MET A 394 -23.57 -21.69 12.76
C MET A 394 -24.93 -22.42 12.75
N PRO A 395 -25.53 -22.65 13.93
CA PRO A 395 -26.88 -23.24 14.02
C PRO A 395 -27.99 -22.34 13.47
N ASP A 396 -27.90 -21.02 13.66
CA ASP A 396 -28.87 -20.04 13.15
C ASP A 396 -28.19 -18.93 12.34
N PRO A 397 -27.93 -19.16 11.04
CA PRO A 397 -27.32 -18.15 10.17
C PRO A 397 -28.19 -16.90 9.97
N LEU A 398 -29.51 -17.02 10.15
CA LEU A 398 -30.44 -15.89 9.99
C LEU A 398 -30.41 -14.94 11.17
N ALA A 399 -30.18 -15.47 12.38
CA ALA A 399 -29.94 -14.63 13.56
C ALA A 399 -28.66 -13.79 13.40
N ALA A 400 -27.57 -14.41 12.93
CA ALA A 400 -26.32 -13.71 12.63
C ALA A 400 -26.52 -12.62 11.56
N LEU A 401 -27.16 -12.95 10.45
CA LEU A 401 -27.46 -11.98 9.39
C LEU A 401 -28.34 -10.82 9.90
N THR A 402 -29.37 -11.13 10.70
CA THR A 402 -30.24 -10.11 11.33
C THR A 402 -29.46 -9.17 12.25
N ALA A 403 -28.49 -9.70 13.00
CA ALA A 403 -27.62 -8.88 13.83
C ALA A 403 -26.76 -7.91 13.00
N GLU A 404 -26.18 -8.36 11.89
CA GLU A 404 -25.44 -7.49 10.97
C GLU A 404 -26.32 -6.40 10.35
N LEU A 405 -27.52 -6.77 9.90
CA LEU A 405 -28.49 -5.83 9.31
C LEU A 405 -28.91 -4.73 10.29
N GLY A 406 -28.91 -5.03 11.59
CA GLY A 406 -29.19 -4.09 12.67
C GLY A 406 -27.97 -3.29 13.15
N ASP A 407 -26.75 -3.72 12.81
CA ASP A 407 -25.53 -3.05 13.22
C ASP A 407 -25.27 -1.78 12.40
N SER A 408 -24.82 -0.73 13.10
CA SER A 408 -24.48 0.56 12.49
C SER A 408 -23.00 0.67 12.11
N GLY A 409 -22.18 -0.34 12.45
CA GLY A 409 -20.74 -0.40 12.21
C GLY A 409 -20.34 -0.35 10.74
N ASN A 410 -19.08 0.04 10.49
CA ASN A 410 -18.54 0.32 9.15
C ASN A 410 -17.81 -0.89 8.53
N ASP A 411 -18.00 -2.08 9.07
CA ASP A 411 -17.40 -3.30 8.50
C ASP A 411 -18.06 -3.67 7.17
N ASP A 412 -17.24 -4.00 6.18
CA ASP A 412 -17.65 -4.21 4.80
C ASP A 412 -17.31 -5.61 4.25
N VAL A 413 -16.33 -6.30 4.82
CA VAL A 413 -16.02 -7.71 4.52
C VAL A 413 -16.01 -8.50 5.83
N ILE A 414 -17.06 -9.30 6.02
CA ILE A 414 -17.41 -9.95 7.29
C ILE A 414 -17.54 -11.45 7.05
N ALA A 415 -17.01 -12.25 7.97
CA ALA A 415 -17.18 -13.68 7.97
C ALA A 415 -17.65 -14.17 9.34
N TRP A 416 -18.62 -15.06 9.34
CA TRP A 416 -19.02 -15.81 10.54
C TRP A 416 -18.57 -17.26 10.40
N ARG A 417 -17.85 -17.76 11.40
CA ARG A 417 -17.44 -19.16 11.53
C ARG A 417 -17.95 -19.68 12.86
N GLY A 418 -19.04 -20.46 12.80
CA GLY A 418 -19.81 -20.77 14.00
C GLY A 418 -20.41 -19.50 14.61
N ASP A 419 -20.26 -19.34 15.92
CA ASP A 419 -20.72 -18.17 16.68
C ASP A 419 -19.73 -16.99 16.70
N ARG A 420 -18.60 -17.12 16.00
CA ARG A 420 -17.54 -16.11 15.98
C ARG A 420 -17.60 -15.26 14.72
N ARG A 421 -17.57 -13.94 14.92
CA ARG A 421 -17.54 -12.92 13.86
C ARG A 421 -16.13 -12.43 13.63
N PHE A 422 -15.71 -12.47 12.37
CA PHE A 422 -14.42 -11.98 11.90
C PHE A 422 -14.62 -10.87 10.87
N VAL A 423 -13.68 -9.93 10.85
CA VAL A 423 -13.63 -8.84 9.87
C VAL A 423 -12.25 -8.77 9.27
N GLU A 424 -12.20 -8.48 7.97
CA GLU A 424 -10.93 -8.32 7.28
C GLU A 424 -10.32 -6.95 7.61
N ARG A 425 -9.03 -6.95 8.00
CA ARG A 425 -8.24 -5.77 8.32
C ARG A 425 -6.89 -5.83 7.61
N LEU A 426 -6.33 -4.66 7.29
CA LEU A 426 -4.98 -4.55 6.79
C LEU A 426 -4.00 -4.37 7.96
N SER A 427 -2.98 -5.22 8.04
CA SER A 427 -1.89 -5.15 9.03
C SER A 427 -0.54 -5.00 8.33
N ARG A 428 0.52 -4.65 9.08
CA ARG A 428 1.90 -4.65 8.53
C ARG A 428 2.41 -6.08 8.44
N ALA A 429 2.89 -6.47 7.27
CA ALA A 429 3.48 -7.79 7.08
C ALA A 429 4.92 -7.84 7.60
N THR A 430 5.34 -9.02 8.03
CA THR A 430 6.74 -9.32 8.33
C THR A 430 7.22 -10.49 7.48
N PHE A 431 8.47 -10.40 6.99
CA PHE A 431 9.17 -11.54 6.40
C PHE A 431 10.07 -12.12 7.45
N ASP A 432 9.74 -13.31 7.92
CA ASP A 432 10.74 -14.13 8.59
C ASP A 432 11.69 -14.64 7.53
N ALA A 433 12.85 -13.99 7.44
CA ALA A 433 13.94 -14.42 6.57
C ALA A 433 14.56 -15.70 7.14
N GLN A 434 13.89 -16.84 6.98
CA GLN A 434 14.55 -18.12 7.08
C GLN A 434 15.25 -18.41 5.75
N ALA A 435 16.53 -18.77 5.83
CA ALA A 435 17.36 -19.10 4.68
C ALA A 435 16.85 -20.40 4.02
N GLY A 436 15.91 -20.27 3.08
CA GLY A 436 15.52 -21.32 2.16
C GLY A 436 16.45 -21.42 0.95
N HIS A 437 16.28 -22.48 0.17
CA HIS A 437 16.96 -22.72 -1.11
C HIS A 437 16.92 -21.51 -2.06
N PRO A 438 17.87 -21.39 -3.01
CA PRO A 438 17.89 -20.27 -3.96
C PRO A 438 16.56 -20.19 -4.72
N VAL A 439 15.91 -19.02 -4.67
CA VAL A 439 14.63 -18.73 -5.35
C VAL A 439 14.68 -19.10 -6.83
N VAL A 440 15.82 -18.85 -7.47
CA VAL A 440 16.10 -19.24 -8.85
C VAL A 440 17.20 -20.28 -8.84
N ARG A 441 16.86 -21.51 -9.24
CA ARG A 441 17.83 -22.58 -9.46
C ARG A 441 18.64 -22.31 -10.73
N PRO A 442 19.98 -22.38 -10.66
CA PRO A 442 20.83 -22.29 -11.84
C PRO A 442 20.46 -23.32 -12.91
N GLY A 443 20.27 -22.88 -14.15
CA GLY A 443 19.96 -23.76 -15.28
C GLY A 443 18.50 -24.21 -15.41
N ALA A 444 17.63 -23.89 -14.44
CA ALA A 444 16.22 -24.23 -14.50
C ALA A 444 15.42 -23.32 -15.45
N SER A 445 14.20 -23.74 -15.75
CA SER A 445 13.25 -23.06 -16.63
C SER A 445 12.13 -22.36 -15.85
N TYR A 446 11.66 -21.23 -16.37
CA TYR A 446 10.61 -20.41 -15.76
C TYR A 446 9.65 -19.85 -16.81
N VAL A 447 8.37 -19.74 -16.48
CA VAL A 447 7.33 -19.14 -17.35
C VAL A 447 6.89 -17.78 -16.79
N VAL A 448 6.77 -16.77 -17.65
CA VAL A 448 6.24 -15.45 -17.30
C VAL A 448 5.12 -15.06 -18.27
N THR A 449 3.87 -15.07 -17.79
CA THR A 449 2.73 -14.54 -18.56
C THR A 449 2.69 -13.02 -18.48
N GLY A 450 2.28 -12.34 -19.56
CA GLY A 450 2.50 -10.90 -19.67
C GLY A 450 3.99 -10.53 -19.70
N GLY A 451 4.86 -11.48 -20.07
CA GLY A 451 6.32 -11.39 -20.03
C GLY A 451 6.92 -10.31 -20.94
N LEU A 452 6.16 -9.86 -21.94
CA LEU A 452 6.55 -8.74 -22.81
C LEU A 452 6.14 -7.36 -22.25
N GLY A 453 5.34 -7.31 -21.18
CA GLY A 453 4.99 -6.07 -20.49
C GLY A 453 6.13 -5.52 -19.65
N GLY A 454 5.99 -4.28 -19.16
CA GLY A 454 7.03 -3.62 -18.36
C GLY A 454 7.48 -4.45 -17.14
N LEU A 455 6.53 -4.91 -16.32
CA LEU A 455 6.82 -5.79 -15.17
C LEU A 455 7.36 -7.15 -15.59
N GLY A 456 6.80 -7.75 -16.65
CA GLY A 456 7.23 -9.04 -17.17
C GLY A 456 8.70 -9.05 -17.59
N LEU A 457 9.17 -7.99 -18.25
CA LEU A 457 10.58 -7.85 -18.66
C LEU A 457 11.51 -7.62 -17.47
N VAL A 458 11.07 -6.86 -16.46
CA VAL A 458 11.83 -6.67 -15.21
C VAL A 458 12.01 -8.02 -14.49
N VAL A 459 10.96 -8.84 -14.42
CA VAL A 459 11.02 -10.21 -13.86
C VAL A 459 11.91 -11.12 -14.72
N ALA A 460 11.77 -11.09 -16.04
CA ALA A 460 12.61 -11.89 -16.95
C ALA A 460 14.10 -11.58 -16.77
N LYS A 461 14.44 -10.29 -16.66
CA LYS A 461 15.80 -9.84 -16.35
C LYS A 461 16.28 -10.35 -14.99
N TRP A 462 15.45 -10.25 -13.95
CA TRP A 462 15.79 -10.76 -12.62
C TRP A 462 16.04 -12.27 -12.62
N LEU A 463 15.21 -13.07 -13.31
CA LEU A 463 15.41 -14.51 -13.47
C LEU A 463 16.77 -14.84 -14.11
N VAL A 464 17.11 -14.17 -15.21
CA VAL A 464 18.40 -14.35 -15.90
C VAL A 464 19.57 -13.86 -15.04
N ASP A 465 19.41 -12.77 -14.29
CA ASP A 465 20.39 -12.26 -13.33
C ASP A 465 20.65 -13.24 -12.17
N ARG A 466 19.67 -14.07 -11.82
CA ARG A 466 19.81 -15.13 -10.80
C ARG A 466 20.14 -16.50 -11.37
N GLY A 467 20.43 -16.59 -12.67
CA GLY A 467 20.98 -17.80 -13.30
C GLY A 467 19.94 -18.77 -13.87
N ALA A 468 18.72 -18.32 -14.15
CA ALA A 468 17.78 -19.11 -14.94
C ALA A 468 18.43 -19.55 -16.26
N GLY A 469 18.30 -20.84 -16.59
CA GLY A 469 18.82 -21.40 -17.84
C GLY A 469 17.90 -21.11 -19.01
N ARG A 470 16.60 -21.10 -18.77
CA ARG A 470 15.57 -20.77 -19.75
C ARG A 470 14.47 -19.89 -19.14
N VAL A 471 13.98 -18.93 -19.91
CA VAL A 471 12.81 -18.12 -19.57
C VAL A 471 11.83 -18.10 -20.75
N VAL A 472 10.63 -18.63 -20.52
CA VAL A 472 9.52 -18.63 -21.49
C VAL A 472 8.61 -17.45 -21.21
N LEU A 473 8.50 -16.53 -22.16
CA LEU A 473 7.70 -15.31 -22.06
C LEU A 473 6.43 -15.43 -22.91
N ASN A 474 5.29 -15.03 -22.35
CA ASN A 474 4.03 -14.95 -23.08
C ASN A 474 3.55 -13.52 -23.27
N GLY A 475 2.98 -13.28 -24.45
CA GLY A 475 2.20 -12.09 -24.77
C GLY A 475 1.37 -12.29 -26.04
N ARG A 476 0.33 -11.48 -26.24
CA ARG A 476 -0.52 -11.55 -27.44
C ARG A 476 0.14 -10.89 -28.65
N SER A 477 0.75 -9.75 -28.41
CA SER A 477 1.37 -8.91 -29.43
C SER A 477 2.74 -9.43 -29.85
N GLU A 478 3.16 -9.08 -31.06
CA GLU A 478 4.57 -9.17 -31.43
C GLU A 478 5.40 -8.25 -30.52
N PRO A 479 6.63 -8.65 -30.12
CA PRO A 479 7.53 -7.75 -29.42
C PRO A 479 7.75 -6.47 -30.24
N THR A 480 7.78 -5.32 -29.59
CA THR A 480 8.22 -4.06 -30.20
C THR A 480 9.73 -4.08 -30.43
N ASP A 481 10.27 -3.10 -31.17
CA ASP A 481 11.72 -3.03 -31.40
C ASP A 481 12.51 -2.85 -30.10
N ASP A 482 12.00 -2.09 -29.14
CA ASP A 482 12.66 -1.92 -27.85
C ASP A 482 12.57 -3.18 -26.99
N GLN A 483 11.45 -3.90 -27.05
CA GLN A 483 11.32 -5.21 -26.42
C GLN A 483 12.30 -6.21 -27.06
N ARG A 484 12.43 -6.25 -28.39
CA ARG A 484 13.43 -7.09 -29.08
C ARG A 484 14.85 -6.81 -28.63
N LYS A 485 15.23 -5.53 -28.48
CA LYS A 485 16.56 -5.15 -27.95
C LYS A 485 16.76 -5.66 -26.52
N ALA A 486 15.75 -5.52 -25.67
CA ALA A 486 15.80 -6.02 -24.30
C ALA A 486 15.94 -7.55 -24.25
N LEU A 487 15.18 -8.27 -25.08
CA LEU A 487 15.24 -9.73 -25.19
C LEU A 487 16.62 -10.20 -25.69
N ALA A 488 17.17 -9.58 -26.74
CA ALA A 488 18.50 -9.89 -27.26
C ALA A 488 19.61 -9.74 -26.20
N ALA A 489 19.48 -8.79 -25.29
CA ALA A 489 20.41 -8.63 -24.17
C ALA A 489 20.33 -9.77 -23.14
N LEU A 490 19.15 -10.40 -23.00
CA LEU A 490 18.93 -11.55 -22.12
C LEU A 490 19.36 -12.87 -22.78
N GLU A 491 19.11 -13.02 -24.09
CA GLU A 491 19.48 -14.20 -24.91
C GLU A 491 20.99 -14.49 -24.89
N ALA A 492 21.83 -13.49 -24.64
CA ALA A 492 23.26 -13.67 -24.48
C ALA A 492 23.65 -14.49 -23.24
N ARG A 493 22.71 -14.72 -22.30
CA ARG A 493 22.98 -15.29 -20.97
C ARG A 493 22.04 -16.43 -20.58
N ALA A 494 20.88 -16.55 -21.23
CA ALA A 494 19.89 -17.60 -21.00
C ALA A 494 19.12 -17.87 -22.29
N ASP A 495 18.47 -19.03 -22.38
CA ASP A 495 17.57 -19.33 -23.50
C ASP A 495 16.22 -18.62 -23.30
N ILE A 496 15.90 -17.67 -24.18
CA ILE A 496 14.67 -16.89 -24.10
C ILE A 496 13.71 -17.34 -25.21
N VAL A 497 12.53 -17.80 -24.81
CA VAL A 497 11.52 -18.29 -25.74
C VAL A 497 10.27 -17.43 -25.62
N VAL A 498 9.79 -16.88 -26.72
CA VAL A 498 8.52 -16.12 -26.75
C VAL A 498 7.42 -16.98 -27.36
N VAL A 499 6.41 -17.31 -26.55
CA VAL A 499 5.22 -18.02 -27.01
C VAL A 499 4.06 -17.04 -27.07
N ARG A 500 3.61 -16.76 -28.30
CA ARG A 500 2.52 -15.82 -28.54
C ARG A 500 1.16 -16.46 -28.35
N GLY A 501 0.23 -15.72 -27.76
CA GLY A 501 -1.15 -16.17 -27.59
C GLY A 501 -1.83 -15.50 -26.41
N ASP A 502 -3.16 -15.56 -26.39
CA ASP A 502 -3.93 -15.20 -25.20
C ASP A 502 -3.87 -16.35 -24.20
N VAL A 503 -3.32 -16.10 -23.00
CA VAL A 503 -3.17 -17.12 -21.96
C VAL A 503 -4.52 -17.73 -21.52
N ALA A 504 -5.63 -17.01 -21.71
CA ALA A 504 -6.97 -17.54 -21.42
C ALA A 504 -7.48 -18.50 -22.52
N ALA A 505 -6.88 -18.47 -23.72
CA ALA A 505 -7.30 -19.31 -24.83
C ALA A 505 -6.84 -20.77 -24.64
N PRO A 506 -7.63 -21.75 -25.10
CA PRO A 506 -7.26 -23.16 -25.04
C PRO A 506 -5.91 -23.45 -25.73
N GLY A 507 -5.05 -24.25 -25.10
CA GLY A 507 -3.78 -24.71 -25.66
C GLY A 507 -2.58 -23.77 -25.46
N VAL A 508 -2.82 -22.49 -25.13
CA VAL A 508 -1.72 -21.51 -24.96
C VAL A 508 -0.93 -21.79 -23.69
N ALA A 509 -1.60 -22.05 -22.57
CA ALA A 509 -0.95 -22.37 -21.29
C ALA A 509 -0.13 -23.67 -21.39
N GLU A 510 -0.68 -24.68 -22.05
CA GLU A 510 -0.03 -25.97 -22.30
C GLU A 510 1.22 -25.79 -23.17
N SER A 511 1.13 -24.97 -24.22
CA SER A 511 2.29 -24.63 -25.07
C SER A 511 3.41 -23.93 -24.30
N LEU A 512 3.07 -23.13 -23.27
CA LEU A 512 4.07 -22.48 -22.41
C LEU A 512 4.83 -23.50 -21.56
N ILE A 513 4.10 -24.45 -20.96
CA ILE A 513 4.68 -25.52 -20.14
C ILE A 513 5.52 -26.46 -21.01
N GLU A 514 5.05 -26.80 -22.21
CA GLU A 514 5.82 -27.60 -23.17
C GLU A 514 7.13 -26.91 -23.57
N ALA A 515 7.07 -25.62 -23.96
CA ALA A 515 8.25 -24.84 -24.28
C ALA A 515 9.23 -24.73 -23.09
N ALA A 516 8.71 -24.67 -21.87
CA ALA A 516 9.53 -24.63 -20.67
C ALA A 516 10.29 -25.94 -20.42
N GLY A 517 9.69 -27.09 -20.75
CA GLY A 517 10.28 -28.42 -20.57
C GLY A 517 11.21 -28.90 -21.71
N GLN A 518 11.24 -28.20 -22.84
CA GLN A 518 12.14 -28.54 -23.94
C GLN A 518 13.63 -28.43 -23.55
N ALA A 519 14.53 -28.99 -24.35
CA ALA A 519 15.98 -28.98 -24.10
C ALA A 519 16.43 -29.55 -22.74
N GLY A 520 15.59 -30.36 -22.09
CA GLY A 520 15.90 -31.00 -20.81
C GLY A 520 15.85 -30.06 -19.60
N ALA A 521 15.32 -28.85 -19.76
CA ALA A 521 15.21 -27.89 -18.67
C ALA A 521 14.02 -28.23 -17.76
N GLU A 522 14.23 -28.21 -16.44
CA GLU A 522 13.16 -28.43 -15.47
C GLU A 522 12.42 -27.13 -15.17
N LEU A 523 11.10 -27.11 -15.33
CA LEU A 523 10.27 -25.97 -14.93
C LEU A 523 10.20 -25.88 -13.40
N ARG A 524 10.67 -24.77 -12.84
CA ARG A 524 10.75 -24.55 -11.39
C ARG A 524 9.94 -23.36 -10.89
N GLY A 525 9.45 -22.49 -11.77
CA GLY A 525 8.56 -21.42 -11.35
C GLY A 525 7.70 -20.83 -12.45
N VAL A 526 6.54 -20.32 -12.06
CA VAL A 526 5.60 -19.63 -12.93
C VAL A 526 5.28 -18.27 -12.33
N VAL A 527 5.36 -17.20 -13.13
CA VAL A 527 4.83 -15.88 -12.81
C VAL A 527 3.65 -15.58 -13.71
N HIS A 528 2.49 -15.33 -13.13
CA HIS A 528 1.31 -14.89 -13.85
C HIS A 528 1.16 -13.36 -13.74
N ALA A 529 1.69 -12.63 -14.72
CA ALA A 529 1.62 -11.17 -14.81
C ALA A 529 0.76 -10.65 -15.98
N ALA A 530 0.04 -11.53 -16.67
CA ALA A 530 -0.92 -11.14 -17.69
C ALA A 530 -2.09 -10.36 -17.08
N ALA A 531 -2.30 -9.14 -17.56
CA ALA A 531 -3.41 -8.30 -17.14
C ALA A 531 -3.80 -7.34 -18.26
N VAL A 532 -5.09 -6.96 -18.28
CA VAL A 532 -5.62 -5.82 -19.00
C VAL A 532 -6.33 -4.95 -17.98
N ILE A 533 -6.08 -3.65 -18.04
CA ILE A 533 -6.75 -2.65 -17.21
C ILE A 533 -7.57 -1.80 -18.16
N GLU A 534 -8.88 -1.77 -17.95
CA GLU A 534 -9.82 -0.96 -18.70
C GLU A 534 -10.81 -0.37 -17.69
N ASP A 535 -10.49 0.82 -17.21
CA ASP A 535 -11.24 1.46 -16.12
C ASP A 535 -12.62 1.93 -16.62
N SER A 536 -13.66 1.58 -15.86
CA SER A 536 -15.03 1.98 -16.08
C SER A 536 -15.78 1.94 -14.75
N LEU A 537 -16.55 3.00 -14.47
CA LEU A 537 -17.46 3.00 -13.32
C LEU A 537 -18.44 1.82 -13.44
N VAL A 538 -18.89 1.30 -12.29
CA VAL A 538 -19.85 0.19 -12.23
C VAL A 538 -21.11 0.52 -13.06
N PHE A 539 -21.50 1.79 -13.07
CA PHE A 539 -22.64 2.28 -13.85
C PHE A 539 -22.45 2.14 -15.38
N SER A 540 -21.25 2.39 -15.90
CA SER A 540 -20.93 2.36 -17.33
C SER A 540 -20.27 1.08 -17.82
N MET A 541 -19.99 0.14 -16.92
CA MET A 541 -19.37 -1.14 -17.25
C MET A 541 -20.28 -1.97 -18.18
N SER A 542 -19.70 -2.56 -19.22
CA SER A 542 -20.36 -3.53 -20.10
C SER A 542 -19.85 -4.95 -19.87
N ARG A 543 -20.63 -5.97 -20.27
CA ARG A 543 -20.20 -7.38 -20.22
C ARG A 543 -18.89 -7.62 -20.95
N ASP A 544 -18.72 -6.99 -22.12
CA ASP A 544 -17.50 -7.14 -22.92
C ASP A 544 -16.28 -6.54 -22.20
N THR A 545 -16.45 -5.41 -21.52
CA THR A 545 -15.36 -4.77 -20.77
C THR A 545 -14.97 -5.62 -19.55
N LEU A 546 -15.97 -6.14 -18.83
CA LEU A 546 -15.73 -7.10 -17.74
C LEU A 546 -14.97 -8.33 -18.23
N GLU A 547 -15.38 -8.94 -19.35
CA GLU A 547 -14.72 -10.12 -19.91
C GLU A 547 -13.27 -9.83 -20.36
N ARG A 548 -13.02 -8.70 -21.03
CA ARG A 548 -11.67 -8.32 -21.47
C ARG A 548 -10.68 -8.17 -20.31
N VAL A 549 -11.15 -7.68 -19.17
CA VAL A 549 -10.35 -7.52 -17.95
C VAL A 549 -10.22 -8.85 -17.20
N TRP A 550 -11.31 -9.62 -17.12
CA TRP A 550 -11.37 -10.90 -16.41
C TRP A 550 -10.51 -11.98 -17.05
N ALA A 551 -10.58 -12.11 -18.38
CA ALA A 551 -9.97 -13.20 -19.14
C ALA A 551 -8.45 -13.35 -18.88
N PRO A 552 -7.59 -12.34 -19.11
CA PRO A 552 -6.14 -12.54 -18.95
C PRO A 552 -5.74 -12.76 -17.49
N LYS A 553 -6.47 -12.18 -16.53
CA LYS A 553 -6.09 -12.22 -15.11
C LYS A 553 -6.61 -13.46 -14.39
N ALA A 554 -7.92 -13.69 -14.40
CA ALA A 554 -8.55 -14.79 -13.69
C ALA A 554 -8.54 -16.08 -14.54
N ALA A 555 -9.11 -16.04 -15.76
CA ALA A 555 -9.16 -17.23 -16.61
C ALA A 555 -7.77 -17.72 -17.03
N GLY A 556 -6.87 -16.78 -17.37
CA GLY A 556 -5.47 -17.08 -17.66
C GLY A 556 -4.74 -17.74 -16.48
N ALA A 557 -4.98 -17.28 -15.25
CA ALA A 557 -4.39 -17.87 -14.06
C ALA A 557 -4.88 -19.31 -13.83
N LEU A 558 -6.18 -19.55 -14.03
CA LEU A 558 -6.75 -20.89 -13.92
C LEU A 558 -6.16 -21.84 -14.97
N ARG A 559 -6.03 -21.39 -16.23
CA ARG A 559 -5.38 -22.16 -17.29
C ARG A 559 -3.94 -22.50 -16.95
N MET A 560 -3.17 -21.53 -16.44
CA MET A 560 -1.81 -21.77 -15.98
C MET A 560 -1.73 -22.72 -14.78
N HIS A 561 -2.71 -22.68 -13.87
CA HIS A 561 -2.81 -23.66 -12.80
C HIS A 561 -2.96 -25.08 -13.36
N HIS A 562 -3.92 -25.29 -14.26
CA HIS A 562 -4.18 -26.61 -14.86
C HIS A 562 -2.99 -27.10 -15.70
N ALA A 563 -2.43 -26.24 -16.54
CA ALA A 563 -1.29 -26.62 -17.38
C ALA A 563 -0.04 -26.98 -16.55
N ALA A 564 0.11 -26.40 -15.36
CA ALA A 564 1.21 -26.70 -14.44
C ALA A 564 0.93 -27.89 -13.52
N GLU A 565 -0.22 -28.56 -13.62
CA GLU A 565 -0.48 -29.79 -12.86
C GLU A 565 0.59 -30.85 -13.17
N GLY A 566 1.07 -31.53 -12.13
CA GLY A 566 2.16 -32.51 -12.25
C GLY A 566 3.57 -31.92 -12.35
N CYS A 567 3.73 -30.59 -12.53
CA CYS A 567 5.03 -29.94 -12.50
C CYS A 567 5.54 -29.78 -11.06
N GLN A 568 6.83 -30.05 -10.83
CA GLN A 568 7.48 -29.90 -9.53
C GLN A 568 8.01 -28.45 -9.37
N LEU A 569 7.09 -27.51 -9.22
CA LEU A 569 7.42 -26.09 -9.03
C LEU A 569 8.01 -25.82 -7.65
N ASP A 570 8.97 -24.91 -7.56
CA ASP A 570 9.41 -24.32 -6.29
C ASP A 570 8.43 -23.23 -5.84
N TRP A 571 7.88 -22.48 -6.81
CA TRP A 571 6.90 -21.41 -6.55
C TRP A 571 5.97 -21.17 -7.74
N TRP A 572 4.77 -20.65 -7.46
CA TRP A 572 3.81 -20.14 -8.43
C TRP A 572 3.38 -18.75 -7.96
N LEU A 573 3.62 -17.71 -8.75
CA LEU A 573 3.46 -16.33 -8.31
C LEU A 573 2.40 -15.59 -9.13
N GLY A 574 1.31 -15.18 -8.48
CA GLY A 574 0.30 -14.30 -9.07
C GLY A 574 0.65 -12.83 -8.89
N PHE A 575 0.61 -12.04 -9.97
CA PHE A 575 0.66 -10.57 -9.87
C PHE A 575 -0.76 -10.03 -9.78
N SER A 576 -1.17 -9.71 -8.56
CA SER A 576 -2.43 -9.07 -8.27
C SER A 576 -2.25 -7.54 -8.19
N SER A 577 -3.21 -6.85 -7.58
CA SER A 577 -3.18 -5.39 -7.41
C SER A 577 -3.80 -5.00 -6.09
N VAL A 578 -3.29 -3.92 -5.49
CA VAL A 578 -3.88 -3.30 -4.31
C VAL A 578 -5.36 -2.93 -4.50
N ALA A 579 -5.84 -2.75 -5.74
CA ALA A 579 -7.24 -2.49 -6.06
C ALA A 579 -8.20 -3.59 -5.55
N SER A 580 -7.74 -4.85 -5.44
CA SER A 580 -8.54 -5.95 -4.85
C SER A 580 -8.74 -5.84 -3.34
N LEU A 581 -7.82 -5.16 -2.64
CA LEU A 581 -7.80 -5.06 -1.19
C LEU A 581 -8.36 -3.74 -0.69
N LEU A 582 -7.91 -2.64 -1.29
CA LEU A 582 -8.33 -1.29 -0.89
C LEU A 582 -9.50 -0.78 -1.73
N GLY A 583 -9.65 -1.27 -2.96
CA GLY A 583 -10.54 -0.68 -3.96
C GLY A 583 -9.85 0.44 -4.72
N SER A 584 -10.40 0.77 -5.88
CA SER A 584 -9.99 1.94 -6.68
C SER A 584 -11.17 2.38 -7.55
N PRO A 585 -11.49 3.68 -7.62
CA PRO A 585 -12.61 4.18 -8.41
C PRO A 585 -12.49 3.77 -9.87
N GLY A 586 -13.57 3.23 -10.46
CA GLY A 586 -13.59 2.80 -11.85
C GLY A 586 -12.86 1.49 -12.13
N GLN A 587 -12.35 0.79 -11.11
CA GLN A 587 -11.58 -0.45 -11.30
C GLN A 587 -12.33 -1.70 -10.84
N ALA A 588 -13.66 -1.67 -10.70
CA ALA A 588 -14.44 -2.78 -10.17
C ALA A 588 -14.16 -4.12 -10.88
N ALA A 589 -14.14 -4.15 -12.23
CA ALA A 589 -13.83 -5.37 -12.98
C ALA A 589 -12.42 -5.90 -12.68
N TYR A 590 -11.44 -5.00 -12.63
CA TYR A 590 -10.04 -5.34 -12.38
C TYR A 590 -9.82 -5.79 -10.93
N ALA A 591 -10.47 -5.13 -9.97
CA ALA A 591 -10.46 -5.48 -8.56
C ALA A 591 -11.07 -6.87 -8.33
N CYS A 592 -12.21 -7.19 -8.96
CA CYS A 592 -12.83 -8.50 -8.84
C CYS A 592 -11.97 -9.62 -9.45
N ALA A 593 -11.42 -9.41 -10.65
CA ALA A 593 -10.54 -10.38 -11.29
C ALA A 593 -9.23 -10.60 -10.50
N SER A 594 -8.72 -9.54 -9.88
CA SER A 594 -7.56 -9.59 -8.97
C SER A 594 -7.88 -10.37 -7.68
N ALA A 595 -9.01 -10.08 -7.04
CA ALA A 595 -9.46 -10.79 -5.85
C ALA A 595 -9.74 -12.28 -6.12
N TRP A 596 -10.19 -12.62 -7.34
CA TRP A 596 -10.30 -14.02 -7.78
C TRP A 596 -8.93 -14.70 -7.86
N LEU A 597 -7.91 -14.02 -8.42
CA LEU A 597 -6.52 -14.52 -8.47
C LEU A 597 -5.93 -14.72 -7.07
N ASP A 598 -6.16 -13.78 -6.14
CA ASP A 598 -5.70 -13.88 -4.75
C ASP A 598 -6.26 -15.15 -4.08
N ALA A 599 -7.54 -15.40 -4.31
CA ALA A 599 -8.22 -16.57 -3.77
C ALA A 599 -7.81 -17.87 -4.47
N LEU A 600 -7.47 -17.86 -5.78
CA LEU A 600 -6.86 -19.02 -6.43
C LEU A 600 -5.52 -19.37 -5.77
N VAL A 601 -4.71 -18.37 -5.42
CA VAL A 601 -3.45 -18.60 -4.70
C VAL A 601 -3.70 -19.20 -3.32
N THR A 602 -4.69 -18.67 -2.59
CA THR A 602 -5.10 -19.22 -1.29
C THR A 602 -5.55 -20.69 -1.42
N TRP A 603 -6.41 -20.98 -2.39
CA TRP A 603 -6.89 -22.32 -2.71
C TRP A 603 -5.74 -23.28 -3.07
N ARG A 604 -4.78 -22.83 -3.88
CA ARG A 604 -3.59 -23.62 -4.24
C ARG A 604 -2.77 -23.98 -3.00
N ARG A 605 -2.55 -23.03 -2.09
CA ARG A 605 -1.82 -23.25 -0.84
C ARG A 605 -2.53 -24.26 0.06
N ALA A 606 -3.84 -24.11 0.26
CA ALA A 606 -4.65 -25.06 1.04
C ALA A 606 -4.65 -26.47 0.41
N SER A 607 -4.48 -26.55 -0.90
CA SER A 607 -4.32 -27.80 -1.65
C SER A 607 -2.89 -28.37 -1.63
N GLY A 608 -1.98 -27.79 -0.85
CA GLY A 608 -0.59 -28.24 -0.73
C GLY A 608 0.31 -27.88 -1.92
N LEU A 609 -0.16 -27.03 -2.84
CA LEU A 609 0.61 -26.58 -3.99
C LEU A 609 1.36 -25.28 -3.66
N PRO A 610 2.59 -25.10 -4.19
CA PRO A 610 3.31 -23.86 -4.00
C PRO A 610 2.57 -22.72 -4.71
N ALA A 611 2.28 -21.65 -3.97
CA ALA A 611 1.69 -20.45 -4.50
C ALA A 611 1.95 -19.22 -3.60
N ALA A 612 2.13 -18.06 -4.23
CA ALA A 612 2.26 -16.76 -3.60
C ALA A 612 1.56 -15.71 -4.47
N VAL A 613 1.15 -14.60 -3.87
CA VAL A 613 0.52 -13.47 -4.57
C VAL A 613 1.07 -12.16 -4.05
N ILE A 614 1.26 -11.20 -4.96
CA ILE A 614 1.64 -9.83 -4.62
C ILE A 614 0.58 -8.88 -5.18
N ASN A 615 -0.04 -8.11 -4.29
CA ASN A 615 -1.03 -7.10 -4.60
C ASN A 615 -0.32 -5.77 -4.83
N TRP A 616 0.26 -5.60 -6.02
CA TRP A 616 1.10 -4.45 -6.34
C TRP A 616 0.33 -3.11 -6.24
N GLY A 617 0.95 -2.12 -5.61
CA GLY A 617 0.66 -0.70 -5.83
C GLY A 617 1.13 -0.22 -7.22
N PRO A 618 1.00 1.08 -7.53
CA PRO A 618 1.47 1.62 -8.79
C PRO A 618 2.99 1.54 -8.92
N TRP A 619 3.53 1.20 -10.09
CA TRP A 619 4.97 1.16 -10.35
C TRP A 619 5.45 2.42 -11.08
N SER A 620 6.64 2.90 -10.75
CA SER A 620 7.31 3.97 -11.50
C SER A 620 7.95 3.39 -12.76
N GLU A 621 8.07 4.20 -13.81
CA GLU A 621 8.90 3.92 -15.01
C GLU A 621 8.46 2.74 -15.90
N VAL A 622 7.58 1.84 -15.43
CA VAL A 622 7.14 0.65 -16.15
C VAL A 622 5.65 0.38 -15.97
N GLY A 623 5.02 -0.16 -17.03
CA GLY A 623 3.62 -0.60 -17.00
C GLY A 623 2.59 0.52 -17.15
N VAL A 624 1.31 0.15 -17.03
CA VAL A 624 0.15 1.04 -17.28
C VAL A 624 -0.01 2.13 -16.21
N ALA A 625 0.63 1.95 -15.04
CA ALA A 625 0.56 2.88 -13.91
C ALA A 625 1.27 4.23 -14.12
N GLN A 626 2.05 4.39 -15.21
CA GLN A 626 2.61 5.68 -15.62
C GLN A 626 1.54 6.77 -15.85
N ALA A 627 0.27 6.38 -16.05
CA ALA A 627 -0.85 7.30 -16.29
C ALA A 627 -1.75 7.56 -15.06
N LEU A 628 -1.52 6.92 -13.91
CA LEU A 628 -2.34 7.10 -12.70
C LEU A 628 -1.95 8.39 -11.96
N VAL A 629 -2.40 9.53 -12.48
CA VAL A 629 -2.31 10.83 -11.79
C VAL A 629 -3.35 10.85 -10.66
N GLY A 630 -2.91 10.89 -9.39
CA GLY A 630 -3.81 11.04 -8.23
C GLY A 630 -3.93 9.85 -7.28
N SER A 631 -3.05 8.84 -7.39
CA SER A 631 -2.95 7.76 -6.38
C SER A 631 -2.56 8.32 -5.00
N VAL A 632 -3.23 7.86 -3.94
CA VAL A 632 -2.86 8.12 -2.54
C VAL A 632 -1.58 7.37 -2.15
N LEU A 633 -1.21 6.34 -2.91
CA LEU A 633 -0.01 5.54 -2.73
C LEU A 633 1.10 6.06 -3.64
N ASP A 634 2.32 6.18 -3.09
CA ASP A 634 3.50 6.46 -3.90
C ASP A 634 3.85 5.28 -4.79
N THR A 635 4.59 5.57 -5.86
CA THR A 635 5.02 4.58 -6.84
C THR A 635 6.15 3.70 -6.32
N ILE A 636 6.15 2.45 -6.78
CA ILE A 636 7.16 1.44 -6.47
C ILE A 636 8.18 1.42 -7.59
N THR A 637 9.46 1.58 -7.27
CA THR A 637 10.52 1.46 -8.28
C THR A 637 10.77 0.00 -8.68
N PRO A 638 11.31 -0.27 -9.88
CA PRO A 638 11.64 -1.63 -10.28
C PRO A 638 12.57 -2.38 -9.32
N ALA A 639 13.52 -1.66 -8.71
CA ALA A 639 14.45 -2.23 -7.74
C ALA A 639 13.72 -2.66 -6.45
N GLU A 640 12.85 -1.80 -5.91
CA GLU A 640 12.06 -2.10 -4.71
C GLU A 640 11.08 -3.26 -4.95
N GLY A 641 10.44 -3.29 -6.12
CA GLY A 641 9.53 -4.37 -6.48
C GLY A 641 10.25 -5.71 -6.60
N ILE A 642 11.45 -5.75 -7.18
CA ILE A 642 12.27 -6.97 -7.24
C ILE A 642 12.77 -7.39 -5.85
N GLU A 643 13.16 -6.45 -4.99
CA GLU A 643 13.53 -6.75 -3.60
C GLU A 643 12.35 -7.40 -2.84
N ALA A 644 11.14 -6.87 -3.03
CA ALA A 644 9.91 -7.41 -2.44
C ALA A 644 9.62 -8.83 -2.94
N LEU A 645 9.70 -9.03 -4.26
CA LEU A 645 9.46 -10.32 -4.90
C LEU A 645 10.46 -11.38 -4.42
N ASP A 646 11.75 -11.04 -4.42
CA ASP A 646 12.82 -11.94 -3.99
C ASP A 646 12.67 -12.32 -2.52
N SER A 647 12.36 -11.35 -1.66
CA SER A 647 12.13 -11.59 -0.23
C SER A 647 10.92 -12.48 0.03
N LEU A 648 9.81 -12.26 -0.70
CA LEU A 648 8.61 -13.08 -0.59
C LEU A 648 8.87 -14.53 -0.99
N LEU A 649 9.53 -14.75 -2.13
CA LEU A 649 9.81 -16.10 -2.62
C LEU A 649 10.88 -16.81 -1.77
N ALA A 650 11.86 -16.08 -1.23
CA ALA A 650 12.92 -16.62 -0.39
C ALA A 650 12.45 -17.02 1.01
N ALA A 651 11.43 -16.34 1.55
CA ALA A 651 10.88 -16.60 2.88
C ALA A 651 10.23 -18.00 3.04
N GLY A 652 10.20 -18.83 1.98
CA GLY A 652 9.89 -20.26 2.01
C GLY A 652 8.87 -20.66 3.07
N ARG A 653 7.60 -20.27 2.93
CA ARG A 653 6.64 -20.45 4.02
C ARG A 653 6.07 -21.88 4.06
N PRO A 654 6.18 -22.56 5.21
CA PRO A 654 5.05 -23.22 5.82
C PRO A 654 4.78 -22.57 7.20
N ALA A 655 4.05 -21.45 7.22
CA ALA A 655 3.36 -20.93 8.41
C ALA A 655 2.29 -19.90 7.97
N PRO A 656 1.26 -19.68 8.79
CA PRO A 656 -0.09 -19.44 8.33
C PRO A 656 -0.38 -17.91 8.27
N ALA A 657 -1.39 -17.51 7.50
CA ALA A 657 -1.97 -16.18 7.32
C ALA A 657 -1.21 -15.22 6.39
N SER A 658 -1.18 -15.52 5.08
CA SER A 658 -0.98 -14.42 4.13
C SER A 658 -1.83 -14.58 2.88
N GLN A 659 -2.87 -13.75 2.79
CA GLN A 659 -3.74 -13.67 1.61
C GLN A 659 -3.16 -12.75 0.53
N GLY A 660 -2.05 -12.05 0.82
CA GLY A 660 -1.28 -11.36 -0.20
C GLY A 660 -0.41 -10.26 0.40
N CYS A 661 0.82 -10.12 -0.09
CA CYS A 661 1.67 -8.99 0.28
C CYS A 661 1.34 -7.78 -0.59
N VAL A 662 1.13 -6.61 0.02
CA VAL A 662 0.96 -5.33 -0.67
C VAL A 662 2.22 -4.49 -0.50
N PRO A 663 3.12 -4.38 -1.50
CA PRO A 663 4.16 -3.37 -1.51
C PRO A 663 3.51 -2.03 -1.86
N THR A 664 3.73 -1.01 -1.05
CA THR A 664 3.30 0.38 -1.32
C THR A 664 4.50 1.30 -1.30
N GLY A 665 4.62 2.24 -2.24
CA GLY A 665 5.39 3.44 -1.97
C GLY A 665 4.64 4.26 -0.91
N LEU A 666 5.36 4.86 0.03
CA LEU A 666 4.81 5.81 1.02
C LEU A 666 5.60 7.11 1.01
#